data_AF-A0A196QQL7-F1
#
_entry.id   AF-A0A196QQL7-F1
#
_cell.length_a   1.000
_cell.length_b   1.000
_cell.length_c   1.000
_cell.angle_alpha   90.00
_cell.angle_beta   90.00
_cell.angle_gamma   90.00
#
_symmetry.space_group_name_H-M   'P 1'
#
loop_
_entity.id
_entity.type
_entity.pdbx_description
1 polymer ?
#
loop_
_entity_poly.entity_id
_entity_poly.type
_entity_poly.pdbx_seq_one_letter_code
_entity_poly.pdbx_strand_id
1 'polypeptide(L)'
;MFKKTLISLAVASSVGLTGCFDSGETGANANPDYQIEDTTIDKSIVRPIYDPNPIASDPKFPINADLILLLGATQSANYDFTGLSGGTSPADDAVNDLSGFSTSGAFTLKFDGSLNPVSVQAGATVFLLPVNVKDAVEGVPEALPNTNPSGIDQANPFDLASIPNFRADVVSIDGGSDNAIRIVPLEPLAEGQKYLVVATNNIVGADGQPIERSVQDVNLADGVLGNPALANVKSILQASDTLANAFLAQAIPQDTPKSALAYTFTTNSDTDVLRAMMAPAAFGSALGQKVGFTAQLKAVRDNYPTLNFSQLTTKLGEIAELAADLQAGDIDPSDLDAQELAAITALATVRPLTEPGDLQAAIGAEIGDTLHLPVPRPSFFNAPEPATDLATIQVLAADPTNAIANAAQQVQVSQGAIALPYFQSLPGETGAGIVTGSWSGSTSLEDDLNENLAPGQTIFSFLRDIDGTLNVNGYFPFPEQNATTTVPVVVFQPVLDGSAAQPASCVETNGAGKPEGVTIFQHGITVDRSVSMLPAILLAQSACQTVVAIDQPLHGLAGATNGTVAGLSPLDADALTTDVEAAIGLLNPNDANQAAVIAQLNALISADYIGERHFGYTANASLQPVEAPLADISSGSLFINPLNMMNSRDNLRQGVVDLLNVAASIQTFDLNKDFAPGDLAGVPVNFIGHSLGGISGTVFASLANDATLNATLNGTYAQAGVPLSNFTFPTLNSVVLHNTSGQVTRLIENSPAFSGQVLGGLANAGVTQGTSDFESFFYVFQSISDAGDPVNFAKGLGASTSNLLVTEVVGDTTVPNEANVNPLSPAFSAPLTGTEPLMALLDLGAGGTNLADGADLNLLQGEDISGSATTPVAVFFDGSDPCSTANHGTFVAPQAPNDACPGGFAVTSDAFTVMVTQTAQALSGGNVPASPNNIDALGTSPTLANALDQDEQAAP
;
A
#
# COMPACT_ATOMS: atom_id res chain seq x y z
N MET A 1 17.20 16.02 21.47
CA MET A 1 18.59 16.49 21.73
C MET A 1 19.40 15.30 22.27
N PHE A 2 20.18 14.63 21.41
CA PHE A 2 20.89 13.39 21.75
C PHE A 2 22.11 13.67 22.65
N LYS A 3 21.97 13.53 23.98
CA LYS A 3 23.08 13.76 24.90
C LYS A 3 24.00 12.53 25.00
N LYS A 4 25.21 12.69 24.42
CA LYS A 4 26.51 12.05 24.71
C LYS A 4 26.66 10.51 24.59
N THR A 5 27.42 10.15 23.55
CA THR A 5 28.37 9.03 23.37
C THR A 5 27.91 7.61 23.00
N LEU A 6 28.11 7.32 21.69
CA LEU A 6 28.70 6.12 21.05
C LEU A 6 27.96 4.77 21.14
N ILE A 7 26.96 4.59 20.27
CA ILE A 7 26.53 3.27 19.74
C ILE A 7 27.36 2.89 18.48
N SER A 8 28.42 3.64 18.17
CA SER A 8 29.12 3.52 16.90
C SER A 8 29.99 2.26 16.78
N LEU A 9 29.82 1.58 15.64
CA LEU A 9 30.64 0.51 15.02
C LEU A 9 30.32 -0.96 15.31
N ALA A 10 29.76 -1.38 16.45
CA ALA A 10 29.61 -2.81 16.76
C ALA A 10 28.19 -3.39 16.59
N VAL A 11 27.15 -2.53 16.57
CA VAL A 11 25.74 -2.97 16.56
C VAL A 11 25.28 -3.50 15.20
N ALA A 12 25.78 -2.93 14.09
CA ALA A 12 25.32 -3.28 12.76
C ALA A 12 25.62 -4.74 12.35
N SER A 13 26.54 -5.45 13.03
CA SER A 13 26.82 -6.86 12.74
C SER A 13 26.08 -7.85 13.65
N SER A 14 25.35 -7.39 14.69
CA SER A 14 24.74 -8.27 15.71
C SER A 14 23.21 -8.29 15.69
N VAL A 15 22.55 -7.28 15.12
CA VAL A 15 21.08 -7.25 14.96
C VAL A 15 20.75 -7.74 13.56
N GLY A 16 20.79 -9.06 13.36
CA GLY A 16 20.12 -9.69 12.22
C GLY A 16 18.82 -10.32 12.70
N LEU A 17 17.81 -10.41 11.85
CA LEU A 17 16.64 -11.27 12.08
C LEU A 17 17.10 -12.73 12.01
N THR A 18 17.73 -13.21 13.08
CA THR A 18 18.15 -14.61 13.23
C THR A 18 16.91 -15.49 13.21
N GLY A 19 16.63 -16.13 12.07
CA GLY A 19 15.47 -17.01 11.87
C GLY A 19 14.60 -16.68 10.66
N CYS A 20 14.64 -15.47 10.11
CA CYS A 20 13.77 -15.13 8.97
C CYS A 20 14.20 -15.79 7.65
N PHE A 21 15.47 -16.13 7.43
CA PHE A 21 15.95 -17.00 6.35
C PHE A 21 17.39 -17.47 6.63
N ASP A 22 17.66 -18.00 7.82
CA ASP A 22 19.02 -18.43 8.13
C ASP A 22 19.39 -19.58 7.18
N SER A 23 20.28 -19.30 6.23
CA SER A 23 20.63 -20.23 5.16
C SER A 23 21.00 -21.56 5.79
N GLY A 24 20.31 -22.64 5.40
CA GLY A 24 20.48 -23.99 5.94
C GLY A 24 21.87 -24.63 5.72
N GLU A 25 22.92 -23.84 5.49
CA GLU A 25 24.32 -24.28 5.52
C GLU A 25 24.89 -24.19 6.95
N THR A 26 24.36 -25.00 7.87
CA THR A 26 25.01 -25.22 9.17
C THR A 26 26.18 -26.20 9.03
N GLY A 27 27.25 -25.71 8.41
CA GLY A 27 28.63 -26.12 8.74
C GLY A 27 29.21 -25.34 9.93
N ALA A 28 28.45 -24.39 10.49
CA ALA A 28 28.79 -23.76 11.76
C ALA A 28 28.77 -24.85 12.84
N ASN A 29 29.94 -25.13 13.42
CA ASN A 29 30.04 -25.97 14.60
C ASN A 29 28.98 -25.51 15.59
N ALA A 30 28.06 -26.41 15.97
CA ALA A 30 27.28 -26.23 17.19
C ALA A 30 28.30 -25.90 18.29
N ASN A 31 28.40 -24.62 18.65
CA ASN A 31 29.15 -24.23 19.82
C ASN A 31 28.57 -25.08 20.96
N PRO A 32 29.40 -25.66 21.84
CA PRO A 32 28.86 -26.38 22.98
C PRO A 32 27.90 -25.44 23.72
N ASP A 33 26.63 -25.83 23.74
CA ASP A 33 25.60 -25.20 24.55
C ASP A 33 26.00 -25.44 26.00
N TYR A 34 26.71 -24.48 26.58
CA TYR A 34 27.08 -24.53 27.98
C TYR A 34 25.80 -24.31 28.76
N GLN A 35 25.15 -25.40 29.16
CA GLN A 35 24.08 -25.40 30.16
C GLN A 35 24.66 -25.05 31.53
N ILE A 36 25.08 -23.79 31.69
CA ILE A 36 25.28 -23.19 33.00
C ILE A 36 23.86 -22.85 33.48
N GLU A 37 23.30 -23.71 34.31
CA GLU A 37 22.09 -23.34 35.03
C GLU A 37 22.41 -22.19 35.98
N ASP A 38 21.97 -20.99 35.61
CA ASP A 38 22.01 -19.86 36.53
C ASP A 38 21.00 -20.10 37.66
N THR A 39 21.50 -20.62 38.77
CA THR A 39 20.71 -20.88 39.99
C THR A 39 20.25 -19.61 40.71
N THR A 40 20.62 -18.42 40.22
CA THR A 40 20.20 -17.13 40.80
C THR A 40 18.90 -16.58 40.22
N ILE A 41 18.43 -17.14 39.10
CA ILE A 41 17.17 -16.77 38.45
C ILE A 41 16.08 -17.76 38.85
N ASP A 42 14.95 -17.25 39.37
CA ASP A 42 13.78 -18.07 39.63
C ASP A 42 13.07 -18.42 38.31
N LYS A 43 13.33 -19.64 37.82
CA LYS A 43 12.73 -20.18 36.59
C LYS A 43 11.25 -20.58 36.73
N SER A 44 10.66 -20.47 37.93
CA SER A 44 9.21 -20.67 38.08
C SER A 44 8.40 -19.46 37.60
N ILE A 45 8.99 -18.26 37.64
CA ILE A 45 8.33 -17.02 37.22
C ILE A 45 8.47 -16.85 35.70
N VAL A 46 7.33 -16.70 35.03
CA VAL A 46 7.25 -16.41 33.60
C VAL A 46 7.65 -14.95 33.32
N ARG A 47 8.48 -14.73 32.30
CA ARG A 47 8.99 -13.42 31.90
C ARG A 47 8.89 -13.23 30.38
N PRO A 48 8.72 -11.98 29.91
CA PRO A 48 8.86 -11.69 28.49
C PRO A 48 10.29 -11.99 28.03
N ILE A 49 10.44 -12.57 26.86
CA ILE A 49 11.74 -12.75 26.20
C ILE A 49 12.15 -11.40 25.64
N TYR A 50 12.96 -10.67 26.41
CA TYR A 50 13.36 -9.30 26.09
C TYR A 50 14.80 -9.04 26.56
N ASP A 51 15.75 -9.00 25.63
CA ASP A 51 17.10 -8.49 25.80
C ASP A 51 17.28 -7.22 24.92
N PRO A 52 17.04 -6.03 25.49
CA PRO A 52 17.12 -4.76 24.76
C PRO A 52 18.55 -4.29 24.48
N ASN A 53 19.58 -5.09 24.80
CA ASN A 53 20.96 -4.72 24.55
C ASN A 53 21.33 -4.96 23.07
N PRO A 54 21.47 -3.92 22.22
CA PRO A 54 21.71 -4.10 20.78
C PRO A 54 23.11 -4.66 20.45
N ILE A 55 24.04 -4.68 21.42
CA ILE A 55 25.37 -5.31 21.29
C ILE A 55 25.45 -6.69 21.97
N ALA A 56 24.32 -7.25 22.44
CA ALA A 56 24.29 -8.63 22.90
C ALA A 56 24.64 -9.57 21.73
N SER A 57 25.11 -10.78 22.05
CA SER A 57 25.35 -11.81 21.03
C SER A 57 24.07 -12.30 20.36
N ASP A 58 22.92 -12.15 21.04
CA ASP A 58 21.60 -12.52 20.56
C ASP A 58 20.56 -11.53 21.14
N PRO A 59 20.47 -10.30 20.61
CA PRO A 59 19.50 -9.31 21.08
C PRO A 59 18.06 -9.81 20.85
N LYS A 60 17.18 -9.59 21.84
CA LYS A 60 15.77 -10.02 21.77
C LYS A 60 14.86 -8.84 22.08
N PHE A 61 14.25 -8.24 21.08
CA PHE A 61 13.19 -7.26 21.29
C PHE A 61 12.15 -7.36 20.18
N PRO A 62 10.93 -6.85 20.40
CA PRO A 62 9.88 -6.88 19.39
C PRO A 62 10.36 -6.24 18.08
N ILE A 63 10.04 -6.85 16.95
CA ILE A 63 10.43 -6.39 15.62
C ILE A 63 9.87 -5.00 15.28
N ASN A 64 8.87 -4.55 16.02
CA ASN A 64 8.32 -3.21 15.91
C ASN A 64 8.94 -2.20 16.89
N ALA A 65 10.01 -2.50 17.61
CA ALA A 65 10.55 -1.52 18.56
C ALA A 65 11.21 -0.33 17.85
N ASP A 66 10.90 0.90 18.28
CA ASP A 66 11.54 2.15 17.78
C ASP A 66 13.07 2.10 17.87
N LEU A 67 13.62 1.26 18.75
CA LEU A 67 15.06 1.06 18.84
C LEU A 67 15.66 0.72 17.47
N ILE A 68 15.00 -0.11 16.67
CA ILE A 68 15.43 -0.50 15.31
C ILE A 68 15.57 0.73 14.41
N LEU A 69 14.59 1.64 14.45
CA LEU A 69 14.55 2.92 13.74
C LEU A 69 15.47 4.00 14.34
N LEU A 70 16.34 3.67 15.31
CA LEU A 70 17.28 4.61 15.90
C LEU A 70 18.73 4.13 15.85
N LEU A 71 18.97 2.85 15.55
CA LEU A 71 20.33 2.31 15.52
C LEU A 71 21.18 2.98 14.43
N GLY A 72 20.60 3.27 13.26
CA GLY A 72 21.29 3.89 12.13
C GLY A 72 21.75 5.34 12.36
N ALA A 73 21.09 6.08 13.28
CA ALA A 73 21.41 7.47 13.59
C ALA A 73 22.85 7.69 14.09
N THR A 74 23.50 6.63 14.57
CA THR A 74 24.89 6.67 15.06
C THR A 74 25.92 6.10 14.10
N GLN A 75 25.47 5.59 12.95
CA GLN A 75 26.25 4.83 11.97
C GLN A 75 26.57 5.63 10.71
N SER A 76 25.69 6.55 10.32
CA SER A 76 25.85 7.41 9.14
C SER A 76 25.67 8.90 9.49
N ALA A 77 26.26 9.77 8.66
CA ALA A 77 26.01 11.21 8.69
C ALA A 77 24.68 11.61 8.02
N ASN A 78 24.07 10.71 7.25
CA ASN A 78 22.93 10.97 6.38
C ASN A 78 21.68 10.17 6.74
N TYR A 79 21.59 9.65 7.96
CA TYR A 79 20.50 8.77 8.38
C TYR A 79 19.09 9.26 8.04
N ASP A 80 18.31 8.46 7.31
CA ASP A 80 16.97 8.76 6.81
C ASP A 80 15.83 8.20 7.68
N PHE A 81 16.16 7.68 8.86
CA PHE A 81 15.22 7.11 9.84
C PHE A 81 14.59 5.78 9.44
N THR A 82 15.16 5.08 8.46
CA THR A 82 14.79 3.69 8.24
C THR A 82 15.40 2.76 9.29
N GLY A 83 14.88 1.53 9.37
CA GLY A 83 15.40 0.52 10.26
C GLY A 83 16.85 0.13 9.95
N LEU A 84 17.47 -0.61 10.87
CA LEU A 84 18.80 -1.16 10.67
C LEU A 84 18.83 -2.64 11.02
N SER A 85 19.17 -3.45 10.03
CA SER A 85 19.51 -4.86 10.16
C SER A 85 20.85 -5.18 9.49
N GLY A 86 21.63 -6.03 10.15
CA GLY A 86 22.89 -6.58 9.64
C GLY A 86 22.76 -7.93 8.93
N GLY A 87 21.55 -8.49 8.88
CA GLY A 87 21.29 -9.74 8.18
C GLY A 87 21.26 -9.56 6.66
N THR A 88 21.07 -10.66 5.93
CA THR A 88 21.04 -10.69 4.46
C THR A 88 19.77 -11.35 3.94
N SER A 89 18.75 -11.45 4.77
CA SER A 89 17.48 -12.04 4.38
C SER A 89 16.56 -11.00 3.73
N PRO A 90 15.57 -11.39 2.91
CA PRO A 90 14.54 -10.47 2.41
C PRO A 90 13.85 -9.62 3.48
N ALA A 91 13.70 -10.15 4.71
CA ALA A 91 13.13 -9.40 5.82
C ALA A 91 14.14 -8.41 6.42
N ASP A 92 15.44 -8.72 6.42
CA ASP A 92 16.48 -7.79 6.83
C ASP A 92 16.59 -6.61 5.85
N ASP A 93 16.57 -6.91 4.54
CA ASP A 93 16.53 -5.91 3.48
C ASP A 93 15.30 -5.01 3.67
N ALA A 94 14.12 -5.59 3.85
CA ALA A 94 12.90 -4.83 4.11
C ALA A 94 12.99 -3.96 5.37
N VAL A 95 13.60 -4.43 6.47
CA VAL A 95 13.80 -3.63 7.69
C VAL A 95 14.66 -2.39 7.41
N ASN A 96 15.68 -2.51 6.56
CA ASN A 96 16.53 -1.37 6.18
C ASN A 96 15.79 -0.28 5.39
N ASP A 97 14.57 -0.55 4.91
CA ASP A 97 13.74 0.40 4.18
C ASP A 97 12.48 0.85 4.94
N LEU A 98 12.26 0.32 6.15
CA LEU A 98 11.10 0.67 6.98
C LEU A 98 11.24 2.06 7.61
N SER A 99 10.40 3.01 7.21
CA SER A 99 10.28 4.35 7.83
C SER A 99 9.54 4.35 9.18
N GLY A 100 8.93 3.22 9.52
CA GLY A 100 7.98 3.02 10.61
C GLY A 100 7.41 1.60 10.51
N PHE A 101 6.50 1.27 11.42
CA PHE A 101 5.91 -0.07 11.49
C PHE A 101 4.46 -0.09 11.05
N SER A 102 3.94 -1.29 10.83
CA SER A 102 2.61 -1.45 10.26
C SER A 102 1.50 -0.79 11.08
N THR A 103 0.55 -0.17 10.39
CA THR A 103 -0.71 0.32 10.96
C THR A 103 -1.73 -0.80 11.15
N SER A 104 -1.65 -1.87 10.37
CA SER A 104 -2.66 -2.95 10.33
C SER A 104 -2.13 -4.30 10.83
N GLY A 105 -0.81 -4.47 10.92
CA GLY A 105 -0.16 -5.72 11.26
C GLY A 105 -0.30 -6.11 12.73
N ALA A 106 -0.63 -7.38 12.98
CA ALA A 106 -0.54 -7.97 14.30
C ALA A 106 0.90 -8.34 14.65
N PHE A 107 1.34 -8.07 15.87
CA PHE A 107 2.70 -8.39 16.35
C PHE A 107 2.67 -9.23 17.63
N THR A 108 3.71 -10.04 17.82
CA THR A 108 3.73 -11.09 18.85
C THR A 108 4.84 -10.85 19.88
N LEU A 109 4.48 -10.91 21.16
CA LEU A 109 5.37 -10.78 22.32
C LEU A 109 5.60 -12.16 22.94
N LYS A 110 6.85 -12.63 22.98
CA LYS A 110 7.20 -13.96 23.46
C LYS A 110 7.46 -13.98 24.96
N PHE A 111 7.17 -15.11 25.59
CA PHE A 111 7.43 -15.37 27.01
C PHE A 111 8.21 -16.69 27.17
N ASP A 112 9.02 -16.78 28.24
CA ASP A 112 9.87 -17.94 28.54
C ASP A 112 9.11 -19.10 29.22
N GLY A 113 7.79 -18.97 29.36
CA GLY A 113 6.89 -19.97 29.91
C GLY A 113 5.43 -19.73 29.53
N SER A 114 4.56 -20.67 29.91
CA SER A 114 3.13 -20.61 29.60
C SER A 114 2.40 -19.57 30.45
N LEU A 115 1.58 -18.75 29.80
CA LEU A 115 0.70 -17.77 30.43
C LEU A 115 -0.63 -18.39 30.81
N ASN A 116 -1.36 -17.76 31.73
CA ASN A 116 -2.78 -18.01 31.93
C ASN A 116 -3.58 -17.09 30.99
N PRO A 117 -4.28 -17.62 29.98
CA PRO A 117 -5.01 -16.81 29.00
C PRO A 117 -6.01 -15.83 29.61
N VAL A 118 -6.68 -16.21 30.71
CA VAL A 118 -7.70 -15.37 31.38
C VAL A 118 -7.10 -14.08 31.94
N SER A 119 -5.80 -14.05 32.24
CA SER A 119 -5.11 -12.88 32.78
C SER A 119 -4.64 -11.87 31.73
N VAL A 120 -4.69 -12.24 30.45
CA VAL A 120 -4.28 -11.38 29.32
C VAL A 120 -5.53 -10.69 28.77
N GLN A 121 -5.63 -9.39 28.98
CA GLN A 121 -6.82 -8.60 28.65
C GLN A 121 -6.40 -7.24 28.09
N ALA A 122 -6.84 -6.94 26.87
CA ALA A 122 -6.66 -5.63 26.24
C ALA A 122 -7.33 -4.53 27.09
N GLY A 123 -6.66 -3.41 27.27
CA GLY A 123 -7.14 -2.27 28.06
C GLY A 123 -7.16 -2.48 29.59
N ALA A 124 -6.73 -3.64 30.08
CA ALA A 124 -6.71 -3.96 31.52
C ALA A 124 -5.34 -4.46 32.00
N THR A 125 -4.74 -5.43 31.31
CA THR A 125 -3.42 -5.97 31.64
C THR A 125 -2.39 -5.82 30.51
N VAL A 126 -2.87 -5.59 29.28
CA VAL A 126 -2.11 -5.19 28.10
C VAL A 126 -2.66 -3.86 27.58
N PHE A 127 -1.79 -2.88 27.32
CA PHE A 127 -2.19 -1.56 26.82
C PHE A 127 -1.40 -1.18 25.57
N LEU A 128 -2.09 -0.50 24.66
CA LEU A 128 -1.51 0.17 23.50
C LEU A 128 -1.92 1.65 23.58
N LEU A 129 -0.97 2.52 23.95
CA LEU A 129 -1.26 3.91 24.30
C LEU A 129 -0.68 4.88 23.27
N PRO A 130 -1.47 5.74 22.61
CA PRO A 130 -0.95 6.77 21.72
C PRO A 130 -0.17 7.82 22.51
N VAL A 131 1.02 8.18 22.02
CA VAL A 131 1.97 9.04 22.71
C VAL A 131 2.11 10.37 21.98
N ASN A 132 1.97 11.48 22.72
CA ASN A 132 2.23 12.81 22.19
C ASN A 132 3.72 13.09 22.12
N VAL A 133 4.15 13.61 20.98
CA VAL A 133 5.54 13.93 20.65
C VAL A 133 5.62 15.40 20.23
N LYS A 134 6.69 16.08 20.64
CA LYS A 134 7.01 17.44 20.20
C LYS A 134 7.76 17.37 18.87
N ASP A 135 7.66 18.45 18.11
CA ASP A 135 8.45 18.65 16.89
C ASP A 135 9.92 18.30 17.14
N ALA A 136 10.47 17.42 16.30
CA ALA A 136 11.88 17.05 16.35
C ALA A 136 12.79 18.28 16.09
N VAL A 137 12.31 19.22 15.29
CA VAL A 137 12.92 20.52 15.02
C VAL A 137 11.85 21.61 15.23
N GLU A 138 12.08 22.50 16.19
CA GLU A 138 11.09 23.50 16.63
C GLU A 138 10.60 24.37 15.47
N GLY A 139 9.28 24.40 15.27
CA GLY A 139 8.62 25.24 14.25
C GLY A 139 8.62 24.67 12.84
N VAL A 140 9.25 23.52 12.60
CA VAL A 140 9.24 22.79 11.32
C VAL A 140 8.99 21.29 11.58
N PRO A 141 7.76 20.92 11.99
CA PRO A 141 7.43 19.57 12.44
C PRO A 141 7.67 18.47 11.40
N GLU A 142 7.60 18.80 10.10
CA GLU A 142 7.79 17.85 9.00
C GLU A 142 9.25 17.71 8.58
N ALA A 143 10.18 18.47 9.18
CA ALA A 143 11.60 18.39 8.82
C ALA A 143 12.20 17.01 9.14
N LEU A 144 11.72 16.34 10.19
CA LEU A 144 12.17 15.01 10.62
C LEU A 144 10.99 14.22 11.22
N PRO A 145 10.98 12.89 11.09
CA PRO A 145 9.93 12.07 11.67
C PRO A 145 10.06 11.98 13.21
N ASN A 146 8.93 11.72 13.88
CA ASN A 146 8.86 11.65 15.34
C ASN A 146 9.23 10.28 15.93
N THR A 147 10.19 9.57 15.34
CA THR A 147 10.59 8.23 15.78
C THR A 147 11.35 8.24 17.12
N ASN A 148 11.98 9.36 17.51
CA ASN A 148 12.81 9.45 18.70
C ASN A 148 12.00 9.58 20.03
N PRO A 149 12.11 8.61 20.98
CA PRO A 149 11.41 8.66 22.26
C PRO A 149 11.81 9.84 23.17
N SER A 150 12.95 10.49 22.93
CA SER A 150 13.31 11.72 23.65
C SER A 150 12.42 12.92 23.29
N GLY A 151 11.64 12.83 22.21
CA GLY A 151 10.66 13.83 21.78
C GLY A 151 9.31 13.76 22.51
N ILE A 152 9.07 12.73 23.33
CA ILE A 152 7.79 12.56 24.05
C ILE A 152 7.50 13.78 24.93
N ASP A 153 6.28 14.30 24.86
CA ASP A 153 5.84 15.41 25.72
C ASP A 153 5.58 14.94 27.14
N GLN A 154 6.61 15.01 27.99
CA GLN A 154 6.53 14.62 29.40
C GLN A 154 5.43 15.35 30.20
N ALA A 155 4.96 16.53 29.74
CA ALA A 155 3.89 17.27 30.42
C ALA A 155 2.49 16.74 30.08
N ASN A 156 2.32 16.18 28.88
CA ASN A 156 1.06 15.63 28.40
C ASN A 156 1.33 14.43 27.48
N PRO A 157 1.80 13.30 28.02
CA PRO A 157 2.45 12.28 27.20
C PRO A 157 1.50 11.41 26.38
N PHE A 158 0.19 11.40 26.67
CA PHE A 158 -0.77 10.51 26.01
C PHE A 158 -1.94 11.26 25.40
N ASP A 159 -2.41 10.77 24.26
CA ASP A 159 -3.72 11.16 23.71
C ASP A 159 -4.78 10.10 24.04
N LEU A 160 -5.29 10.13 25.28
CA LEU A 160 -6.23 9.13 25.76
C LEU A 160 -7.61 9.18 25.06
N ALA A 161 -7.87 10.18 24.21
CA ALA A 161 -9.09 10.23 23.40
C ALA A 161 -9.00 9.34 22.14
N SER A 162 -7.78 8.95 21.75
CA SER A 162 -7.48 8.25 20.49
C SER A 162 -6.91 6.85 20.74
N ILE A 163 -7.30 6.20 21.84
CA ILE A 163 -6.87 4.82 22.15
C ILE A 163 -7.44 3.89 21.05
N PRO A 164 -6.58 3.10 20.39
CA PRO A 164 -7.02 2.23 19.31
C PRO A 164 -7.82 1.02 19.83
N ASN A 165 -8.70 0.50 18.99
CA ASN A 165 -9.37 -0.78 19.21
C ASN A 165 -8.42 -1.93 18.85
N PHE A 166 -8.17 -2.83 19.80
CA PHE A 166 -7.26 -3.96 19.61
C PHE A 166 -7.60 -5.15 20.52
N ARG A 167 -7.16 -6.35 20.12
CA ARG A 167 -7.16 -7.56 20.97
C ARG A 167 -5.76 -7.89 21.49
N ALA A 168 -5.73 -8.62 22.61
CA ALA A 168 -4.54 -9.25 23.14
C ALA A 168 -4.79 -10.76 23.25
N ASP A 169 -4.36 -11.51 22.23
CA ASP A 169 -4.64 -12.93 22.08
C ASP A 169 -3.47 -13.74 22.64
N VAL A 170 -3.75 -14.74 23.49
CA VAL A 170 -2.71 -15.70 23.91
C VAL A 170 -2.57 -16.77 22.84
N VAL A 171 -1.34 -16.91 22.32
CA VAL A 171 -1.03 -17.82 21.22
C VAL A 171 0.15 -18.73 21.58
N SER A 172 0.24 -19.85 20.84
CA SER A 172 1.29 -20.83 20.98
C SER A 172 2.22 -20.75 19.76
N ILE A 173 3.51 -20.49 20.00
CA ILE A 173 4.52 -20.39 18.94
C ILE A 173 5.77 -21.20 19.28
N ASP A 174 6.54 -21.57 18.26
CA ASP A 174 7.80 -22.31 18.37
C ASP A 174 7.65 -23.66 19.10
N GLY A 175 6.49 -24.28 18.98
CA GLY A 175 6.14 -25.52 19.68
C GLY A 175 5.90 -25.36 21.19
N GLY A 176 5.90 -24.13 21.70
CA GLY A 176 5.44 -23.80 23.06
C GLY A 176 3.93 -23.89 23.20
N SER A 177 3.44 -23.69 24.43
CA SER A 177 2.01 -23.64 24.76
C SER A 177 1.71 -22.34 25.49
N ASP A 178 0.78 -21.55 24.96
CA ASP A 178 0.32 -20.26 25.53
C ASP A 178 1.49 -19.35 25.94
N ASN A 179 2.56 -19.37 25.13
CA ASN A 179 3.86 -18.77 25.44
C ASN A 179 4.06 -17.41 24.74
N ALA A 180 3.00 -16.83 24.18
CA ALA A 180 3.06 -15.52 23.56
C ALA A 180 1.75 -14.75 23.66
N ILE A 181 1.85 -13.42 23.62
CA ILE A 181 0.73 -12.50 23.50
C ILE A 181 0.82 -11.85 22.13
N ARG A 182 -0.21 -12.01 21.30
CA ARG A 182 -0.35 -11.36 20.01
C ARG A 182 -1.27 -10.14 20.15
N ILE A 183 -0.75 -8.97 19.83
CA ILE A 183 -1.50 -7.71 19.83
C ILE A 183 -2.03 -7.50 18.42
N VAL A 184 -3.36 -7.40 18.30
CA VAL A 184 -4.07 -7.43 17.01
C VAL A 184 -4.93 -6.16 16.86
N PRO A 185 -4.56 -5.21 15.99
CA PRO A 185 -5.42 -4.07 15.67
C PRO A 185 -6.74 -4.54 15.03
N LEU A 186 -7.86 -3.93 15.42
CA LEU A 186 -9.19 -4.16 14.82
C LEU A 186 -9.56 -3.09 13.79
N GLU A 187 -8.79 -2.02 13.74
CA GLU A 187 -8.79 -0.99 12.71
C GLU A 187 -7.33 -0.60 12.46
N PRO A 188 -6.99 -0.05 11.27
CA PRO A 188 -5.68 0.56 11.08
C PRO A 188 -5.39 1.58 12.18
N LEU A 189 -4.23 1.43 12.82
CA LEU A 189 -3.69 2.42 13.74
C LEU A 189 -3.44 3.74 12.99
N ALA A 190 -3.50 4.86 13.70
CA ALA A 190 -3.14 6.16 13.12
C ALA A 190 -1.72 6.12 12.52
N GLU A 191 -1.55 6.70 11.33
CA GLU A 191 -0.28 6.81 10.61
C GLU A 191 0.68 7.78 11.30
N GLY A 192 2.00 7.51 11.25
CA GLY A 192 3.03 8.37 11.86
C GLY A 192 2.93 8.52 13.38
N GLN A 193 2.08 7.75 14.04
CA GLN A 193 1.76 7.85 15.45
C GLN A 193 2.68 6.96 16.29
N LYS A 194 3.27 7.54 17.34
CA LYS A 194 4.01 6.79 18.34
C LYS A 194 3.05 6.13 19.35
N TYR A 195 3.28 4.87 19.66
CA TYR A 195 2.57 4.13 20.69
C TYR A 195 3.52 3.60 21.76
N LEU A 196 3.03 3.53 23.00
CA LEU A 196 3.65 2.80 24.10
C LEU A 196 2.89 1.49 24.31
N VAL A 197 3.59 0.36 24.16
CA VAL A 197 3.09 -0.98 24.50
C VAL A 197 3.41 -1.26 25.95
N VAL A 198 2.42 -1.69 26.73
CA VAL A 198 2.60 -2.06 28.15
C VAL A 198 1.99 -3.42 28.41
N ALA A 199 2.80 -4.36 28.93
CA ALA A 199 2.31 -5.59 29.56
C ALA A 199 2.55 -5.49 31.08
N THR A 200 1.52 -5.72 31.88
CA THR A 200 1.56 -5.53 33.34
C THR A 200 1.85 -6.83 34.08
N ASN A 201 2.32 -6.72 35.32
CA ASN A 201 2.47 -7.86 36.23
C ASN A 201 1.14 -8.40 36.80
N ASN A 202 -0.02 -7.89 36.38
CA ASN A 202 -1.31 -8.55 36.65
C ASN A 202 -1.55 -9.74 35.70
N ILE A 203 -0.77 -9.84 34.62
CA ILE A 203 -0.67 -11.07 33.84
C ILE A 203 0.02 -12.11 34.72
N VAL A 204 -0.49 -13.34 34.72
CA VAL A 204 0.09 -14.44 35.50
C VAL A 204 0.49 -15.60 34.61
N GLY A 205 1.54 -16.32 35.00
CA GLY A 205 1.90 -17.61 34.43
C GLY A 205 0.82 -18.66 34.71
N ALA A 206 0.90 -19.79 34.00
CA ALA A 206 0.03 -20.94 34.23
C ALA A 206 0.17 -21.54 35.64
N ASP A 207 1.24 -21.20 36.36
CA ASP A 207 1.49 -21.53 37.76
C ASP A 207 0.82 -20.57 38.77
N GLY A 208 0.17 -19.51 38.27
CA GLY A 208 -0.53 -18.49 39.05
C GLY A 208 0.36 -17.38 39.60
N GLN A 209 1.65 -17.34 39.25
CA GLN A 209 2.54 -16.25 39.67
C GLN A 209 2.46 -15.06 38.70
N PRO A 210 2.47 -13.81 39.20
CA PRO A 210 2.68 -12.62 38.40
C PRO A 210 3.90 -12.73 37.49
N ILE A 211 3.79 -12.26 36.25
CA ILE A 211 4.96 -12.11 35.38
C ILE A 211 5.88 -11.01 35.91
N GLU A 212 7.16 -11.11 35.61
CA GLU A 212 8.17 -10.10 35.96
C GLU A 212 8.86 -9.54 34.71
N ARG A 213 9.56 -8.40 34.86
CA ARG A 213 10.47 -7.90 33.84
C ARG A 213 11.56 -8.92 33.54
N SER A 214 12.03 -8.95 32.29
CA SER A 214 13.18 -9.79 31.93
C SER A 214 14.42 -9.40 32.73
N VAL A 215 15.26 -10.38 33.03
CA VAL A 215 16.50 -10.14 33.80
C VAL A 215 17.44 -9.19 33.05
N GLN A 216 17.48 -9.30 31.72
CA GLN A 216 18.30 -8.48 30.83
C GLN A 216 17.87 -7.02 30.84
N ASP A 217 16.55 -6.74 30.79
CA ASP A 217 16.01 -5.40 30.91
C ASP A 217 16.33 -4.79 32.28
N VAL A 218 16.05 -5.51 33.37
CA VAL A 218 16.38 -5.02 34.73
C VAL A 218 17.87 -4.72 34.87
N ASN A 219 18.74 -5.62 34.38
CA ASN A 219 20.18 -5.41 34.43
C ASN A 219 20.64 -4.18 33.64
N LEU A 220 20.02 -3.90 32.50
CA LEU A 220 20.38 -2.76 31.67
C LEU A 220 19.80 -1.43 32.18
N ALA A 221 18.51 -1.42 32.49
CA ALA A 221 17.78 -0.25 32.94
C ALA A 221 18.16 0.16 34.37
N ASP A 222 18.23 -0.79 35.31
CA ASP A 222 18.40 -0.50 36.74
C ASP A 222 19.83 -0.77 37.24
N GLY A 223 20.56 -1.64 36.55
CA GLY A 223 21.93 -1.99 36.89
C GLY A 223 22.98 -0.92 36.56
N VAL A 224 24.22 -1.19 36.95
CA VAL A 224 25.37 -0.36 36.58
C VAL A 224 25.82 -0.74 35.17
N LEU A 225 25.90 0.24 34.27
CA LEU A 225 26.31 -0.01 32.89
C LEU A 225 27.75 -0.53 32.84
N GLY A 226 27.93 -1.73 32.30
CA GLY A 226 29.24 -2.26 31.94
C GLY A 226 29.87 -1.54 30.74
N ASN A 227 29.04 -0.97 29.87
CA ASN A 227 29.47 -0.20 28.70
C ASN A 227 28.74 1.16 28.65
N PRO A 228 29.46 2.30 28.76
CA PRO A 228 28.86 3.64 28.65
C PRO A 228 28.11 3.91 27.34
N ALA A 229 28.42 3.18 26.26
CA ALA A 229 27.71 3.22 24.97
C ALA A 229 26.19 2.99 25.11
N LEU A 230 25.78 2.23 26.13
CA LEU A 230 24.39 1.85 26.36
C LEU A 230 23.61 2.88 27.18
N ALA A 231 24.20 4.04 27.50
CA ALA A 231 23.53 5.08 28.30
C ALA A 231 22.23 5.58 27.66
N ASN A 232 22.19 5.71 26.34
CA ASN A 232 20.99 6.10 25.61
C ASN A 232 19.91 5.01 25.67
N VAL A 233 20.29 3.75 25.45
CA VAL A 233 19.37 2.60 25.54
C VAL A 233 18.79 2.51 26.95
N LYS A 234 19.63 2.58 27.99
CA LYS A 234 19.20 2.63 29.39
C LYS A 234 18.20 3.76 29.64
N SER A 235 18.46 4.95 29.11
CA SER A 235 17.57 6.11 29.30
C SER A 235 16.21 5.89 28.63
N ILE A 236 16.17 5.27 27.44
CA ILE A 236 14.93 4.93 26.73
C ILE A 236 14.12 3.91 27.52
N LEU A 237 14.76 2.86 28.05
CA LEU A 237 14.10 1.83 28.88
C LEU A 237 13.51 2.45 30.14
N GLN A 238 14.30 3.24 30.87
CA GLN A 238 13.86 3.93 32.08
C GLN A 238 12.71 4.92 31.80
N ALA A 239 12.76 5.64 30.68
CA ALA A 239 11.71 6.56 30.29
C ALA A 239 10.40 5.82 29.97
N SER A 240 10.48 4.71 29.22
CA SER A 240 9.32 3.89 28.86
C SER A 240 8.66 3.27 30.10
N ASP A 241 9.47 2.70 31.01
CA ASP A 241 8.97 2.13 32.27
C ASP A 241 8.38 3.20 33.20
N THR A 242 9.03 4.37 33.31
CA THR A 242 8.50 5.50 34.10
C THR A 242 7.16 5.96 33.55
N LEU A 243 7.05 6.09 32.23
CA LEU A 243 5.85 6.53 31.56
C LEU A 243 4.70 5.52 31.72
N ALA A 244 4.99 4.23 31.52
CA ALA A 244 4.04 3.14 31.73
C ALA A 244 3.53 3.11 33.18
N ASN A 245 4.44 3.13 34.16
CA ASN A 245 4.08 3.10 35.58
C ASN A 245 3.32 4.36 36.03
N ALA A 246 3.60 5.53 35.45
CA ALA A 246 2.86 6.75 35.71
C ALA A 246 1.43 6.70 35.16
N PHE A 247 1.24 6.10 33.98
CA PHE A 247 -0.08 5.82 33.43
C PHE A 247 -0.85 4.83 34.31
N LEU A 248 -0.25 3.69 34.66
CA LEU A 248 -0.90 2.65 35.46
C LEU A 248 -1.35 3.17 36.83
N ALA A 249 -0.55 4.05 37.46
CA ALA A 249 -0.93 4.68 38.73
C ALA A 249 -2.17 5.60 38.62
N GLN A 250 -2.44 6.13 37.44
CA GLN A 250 -3.64 6.95 37.17
C GLN A 250 -4.82 6.09 36.72
N ALA A 251 -4.59 5.15 35.81
CA ALA A 251 -5.62 4.29 35.23
C ALA A 251 -6.14 3.24 36.23
N ILE A 252 -5.25 2.68 37.05
CA ILE A 252 -5.56 1.62 38.03
C ILE A 252 -4.97 2.02 39.40
N PRO A 253 -5.62 2.94 40.14
CA PRO A 253 -5.08 3.49 41.39
C PRO A 253 -5.18 2.55 42.60
N GLN A 254 -6.04 1.53 42.55
CA GLN A 254 -6.14 0.50 43.58
C GLN A 254 -5.33 -0.72 43.16
N ASP A 255 -4.50 -1.25 44.06
CA ASP A 255 -3.62 -2.39 43.77
C ASP A 255 -2.81 -2.19 42.47
N THR A 256 -2.29 -0.97 42.29
CA THR A 256 -1.64 -0.51 41.07
C THR A 256 -0.58 -1.50 40.57
N PRO A 257 -0.77 -2.10 39.40
CA PRO A 257 0.22 -3.00 38.82
C PRO A 257 1.47 -2.23 38.38
N LYS A 258 2.52 -2.99 38.08
CA LYS A 258 3.75 -2.49 37.47
C LYS A 258 3.89 -3.02 36.05
N SER A 259 4.59 -2.27 35.21
CA SER A 259 5.03 -2.77 33.90
C SER A 259 5.99 -3.95 34.09
N ALA A 260 5.66 -5.06 33.42
CA ALA A 260 6.55 -6.19 33.19
C ALA A 260 7.25 -6.08 31.82
N LEU A 261 6.66 -5.35 30.88
CA LEU A 261 7.26 -4.94 29.62
C LEU A 261 6.73 -3.56 29.24
N ALA A 262 7.62 -2.66 28.81
CA ALA A 262 7.26 -1.36 28.26
C ALA A 262 8.24 -0.95 27.16
N TYR A 263 7.74 -0.66 25.95
CA TYR A 263 8.55 -0.16 24.84
C TYR A 263 7.68 0.66 23.87
N THR A 264 8.31 1.50 23.06
CA THR A 264 7.61 2.32 22.06
C THR A 264 7.83 1.80 20.65
N PHE A 265 6.83 2.05 19.80
CA PHE A 265 6.93 1.93 18.35
C PHE A 265 6.23 3.08 17.66
N THR A 266 6.60 3.36 16.40
CA THR A 266 6.00 4.41 15.58
C THR A 266 5.45 3.78 14.32
N THR A 267 4.18 4.02 14.01
CA THR A 267 3.57 3.56 12.76
C THR A 267 4.16 4.33 11.58
N ASN A 268 4.24 3.70 10.40
CA ASN A 268 4.65 4.38 9.18
C ASN A 268 3.56 5.38 8.72
N SER A 269 3.92 6.26 7.78
CA SER A 269 2.98 7.12 7.05
C SER A 269 3.09 6.90 5.54
N ASP A 270 3.39 5.66 5.13
CA ASP A 270 3.83 5.38 3.76
C ASP A 270 2.70 5.47 2.72
N THR A 271 1.44 5.59 3.14
CA THR A 271 0.32 5.93 2.25
C THR A 271 0.48 7.32 1.63
N ASP A 272 1.26 8.21 2.25
CA ASP A 272 1.61 9.53 1.72
C ASP A 272 2.33 9.44 0.37
N VAL A 273 2.99 8.32 0.05
CA VAL A 273 3.58 8.09 -1.27
C VAL A 273 2.50 8.18 -2.36
N LEU A 274 1.39 7.47 -2.21
CA LEU A 274 0.32 7.49 -3.21
C LEU A 274 -0.51 8.78 -3.14
N ARG A 275 -0.65 9.40 -1.96
CA ARG A 275 -1.26 10.75 -1.85
C ARG A 275 -0.43 11.81 -2.56
N ALA A 276 0.90 11.74 -2.47
CA ALA A 276 1.82 12.63 -3.18
C ALA A 276 1.79 12.38 -4.70
N MET A 277 1.69 11.12 -5.13
CA MET A 277 1.50 10.77 -6.55
C MET A 277 0.16 11.26 -7.12
N MET A 278 -0.86 11.45 -6.28
CA MET A 278 -2.15 12.05 -6.66
C MET A 278 -2.08 13.58 -6.69
N ALA A 279 -1.52 14.22 -5.65
CA ALA A 279 -1.47 15.67 -5.52
C ALA A 279 -0.16 16.14 -4.83
N PRO A 280 0.97 16.23 -5.55
CA PRO A 280 2.28 16.48 -4.94
C PRO A 280 2.35 17.85 -4.24
N ALA A 281 1.58 18.84 -4.72
CA ALA A 281 1.52 20.17 -4.12
C ALA A 281 1.04 20.17 -2.66
N ALA A 282 0.24 19.17 -2.24
CA ALA A 282 -0.19 19.02 -0.85
C ALA A 282 1.00 18.79 0.10
N PHE A 283 2.11 18.26 -0.42
CA PHE A 283 3.32 17.90 0.32
C PHE A 283 4.45 18.93 0.15
N GLY A 284 4.23 20.01 -0.61
CA GLY A 284 5.26 21.02 -0.90
C GLY A 284 5.81 21.72 0.35
N SER A 285 4.97 21.98 1.35
CA SER A 285 5.43 22.53 2.65
C SER A 285 6.34 21.55 3.38
N ALA A 286 5.97 20.27 3.44
CA ALA A 286 6.76 19.24 4.08
C ALA A 286 8.11 19.02 3.37
N LEU A 287 8.11 19.03 2.03
CA LEU A 287 9.32 18.99 1.21
C LEU A 287 10.22 20.21 1.48
N GLY A 288 9.65 21.41 1.53
CA GLY A 288 10.38 22.63 1.86
C GLY A 288 11.06 22.57 3.23
N GLN A 289 10.37 22.07 4.25
CA GLN A 289 10.95 21.88 5.59
C GLN A 289 12.15 20.91 5.57
N LYS A 290 12.06 19.82 4.80
CA LYS A 290 13.14 18.84 4.63
C LYS A 290 14.34 19.45 3.90
N VAL A 291 14.12 20.19 2.82
CA VAL A 291 15.18 20.91 2.09
C VAL A 291 15.85 21.94 3.02
N GLY A 292 15.07 22.75 3.72
CA GLY A 292 15.59 23.78 4.63
C GLY A 292 16.40 23.19 5.80
N PHE A 293 15.96 22.07 6.37
CA PHE A 293 16.71 21.36 7.40
C PHE A 293 18.01 20.74 6.85
N THR A 294 17.93 20.01 5.73
CA THR A 294 19.09 19.31 5.15
C THR A 294 20.15 20.28 4.60
N ALA A 295 19.76 21.47 4.12
CA ALA A 295 20.69 22.53 3.77
C ALA A 295 21.51 23.02 4.98
N GLN A 296 20.83 23.27 6.10
CA GLN A 296 21.49 23.67 7.35
C GLN A 296 22.38 22.56 7.91
N LEU A 297 21.88 21.32 7.89
CA LEU A 297 22.66 20.15 8.30
C LEU A 297 23.91 20.00 7.44
N LYS A 298 23.81 20.16 6.12
CA LYS A 298 24.94 20.10 5.19
C LYS A 298 25.98 21.17 5.48
N ALA A 299 25.58 22.42 5.72
CA ALA A 299 26.48 23.52 6.05
C ALA A 299 27.36 23.21 7.28
N VAL A 300 26.82 22.49 8.27
CA VAL A 300 27.58 22.01 9.43
C VAL A 300 28.37 20.75 9.09
N ARG A 301 27.77 19.78 8.40
CA ARG A 301 28.39 18.50 8.01
C ARG A 301 29.68 18.68 7.21
N ASP A 302 29.72 19.61 6.26
CA ASP A 302 30.90 19.86 5.44
C ASP A 302 32.10 20.36 6.26
N ASN A 303 31.85 21.01 7.40
CA ASN A 303 32.87 21.48 8.34
C ASN A 303 33.23 20.44 9.42
N TYR A 304 32.32 19.49 9.67
CA TYR A 304 32.47 18.43 10.67
C TYR A 304 32.19 17.02 10.07
N PRO A 305 32.96 16.57 9.06
CA PRO A 305 32.63 15.40 8.24
C PRO A 305 32.78 14.04 8.95
N THR A 306 33.29 14.03 10.18
CA THR A 306 33.47 12.80 10.98
C THR A 306 32.33 12.53 11.96
N LEU A 307 31.37 13.46 12.04
CA LEU A 307 30.23 13.34 12.94
C LEU A 307 29.12 12.52 12.27
N ASN A 308 28.49 11.63 13.03
CA ASN A 308 27.25 10.96 12.60
C ASN A 308 26.04 11.89 12.73
N PHE A 309 24.88 11.47 12.22
CA PHE A 309 23.65 12.26 12.20
C PHE A 309 23.25 12.79 13.59
N SER A 310 23.31 11.93 14.62
CA SER A 310 23.02 12.31 16.01
C SER A 310 23.94 13.41 16.54
N GLN A 311 25.23 13.35 16.20
CA GLN A 311 26.21 14.37 16.55
C GLN A 311 26.05 15.64 15.73
N LEU A 312 25.75 15.52 14.44
CA LEU A 312 25.56 16.65 13.52
C LEU A 312 24.34 17.48 13.89
N THR A 313 23.21 16.86 14.22
CA THR A 313 22.01 17.58 14.68
C THR A 313 22.26 18.34 15.97
N THR A 314 23.03 17.75 16.90
CA THR A 314 23.46 18.45 18.12
C THR A 314 24.39 19.61 17.79
N LYS A 315 25.39 19.39 16.92
CA LYS A 315 26.35 20.42 16.51
C LYS A 315 25.68 21.55 15.77
N LEU A 316 24.65 21.28 14.97
CA LEU A 316 23.84 22.30 14.30
C LEU A 316 23.19 23.25 15.30
N GLY A 317 22.60 22.72 16.39
CA GLY A 317 22.06 23.56 17.46
C GLY A 317 23.14 24.43 18.14
N GLU A 318 24.30 23.86 18.46
CA GLU A 318 25.42 24.60 19.04
C GLU A 318 25.92 25.73 18.12
N ILE A 319 26.10 25.45 16.83
CA ILE A 319 26.55 26.45 15.86
C ILE A 319 25.48 27.54 15.65
N ALA A 320 24.19 27.18 15.67
CA ALA A 320 23.10 28.14 15.57
C ALA A 320 23.05 29.10 16.78
N GLU A 321 23.29 28.59 17.99
CA GLU A 321 23.40 29.40 19.21
C GLU A 321 24.61 30.35 19.15
N LEU A 322 25.78 29.83 18.78
CA LEU A 322 26.98 30.66 18.58
C LEU A 322 26.77 31.73 17.50
N ALA A 323 26.08 31.42 16.41
CA ALA A 323 25.75 32.39 15.38
C ALA A 323 24.83 33.50 15.91
N ALA A 324 23.86 33.17 16.76
CA ALA A 324 22.96 34.13 17.39
C ALA A 324 23.70 35.04 18.38
N ASP A 325 24.55 34.46 19.23
CA ASP A 325 25.37 35.22 20.20
C ASP A 325 26.36 36.16 19.49
N LEU A 326 26.97 35.69 18.39
CA LEU A 326 27.86 36.52 17.57
C LEU A 326 27.12 37.71 16.93
N GLN A 327 25.88 37.48 16.48
CA GLN A 327 25.01 38.55 15.93
C GLN A 327 24.54 39.53 17.01
N ALA A 328 24.28 39.05 18.23
CA ALA A 328 23.92 39.87 19.39
C ALA A 328 25.11 40.66 19.96
N GLY A 329 26.35 40.25 19.63
CA GLY A 329 27.58 40.83 20.16
C GLY A 329 27.94 40.30 21.56
N ASP A 330 27.39 39.15 21.94
CA ASP A 330 27.61 38.49 23.23
C ASP A 330 28.93 37.68 23.25
N ILE A 331 29.47 37.34 22.07
CA ILE A 331 30.79 36.71 21.91
C ILE A 331 31.65 37.46 20.87
N ASP A 332 32.97 37.48 21.05
CA ASP A 332 33.90 38.04 20.07
C ASP A 332 34.25 36.96 19.02
N PRO A 333 34.29 37.27 17.70
CA PRO A 333 34.70 36.30 16.68
C PRO A 333 36.06 35.64 16.93
N SER A 334 36.95 36.27 17.70
CA SER A 334 38.25 35.71 18.07
C SER A 334 38.21 34.63 19.14
N ASP A 335 37.08 34.46 19.83
CA ASP A 335 36.84 33.38 20.80
C ASP A 335 36.40 32.07 20.13
N LEU A 336 36.05 32.11 18.84
CA LEU A 336 35.62 30.97 18.04
C LEU A 336 36.80 30.31 17.31
N ASP A 337 36.74 28.99 17.15
CA ASP A 337 37.69 28.30 16.29
C ASP A 337 37.38 28.49 14.79
N ALA A 338 38.33 28.10 13.94
CA ALA A 338 38.20 28.27 12.50
C ALA A 338 37.06 27.43 11.88
N GLN A 339 36.76 26.26 12.46
CA GLN A 339 35.68 25.39 11.99
C GLN A 339 34.32 25.96 12.38
N GLU A 340 34.19 26.49 13.59
CA GLU A 340 32.99 27.16 14.08
C GLU A 340 32.68 28.38 13.22
N LEU A 341 33.67 29.23 12.96
CA LEU A 341 33.48 30.41 12.11
C LEU A 341 33.11 30.02 10.66
N ALA A 342 33.71 28.96 10.12
CA ALA A 342 33.39 28.46 8.78
C ALA A 342 31.95 27.89 8.71
N ALA A 343 31.52 27.13 9.73
CA ALA A 343 30.17 26.60 9.82
C ALA A 343 29.12 27.72 10.01
N ILE A 344 29.39 28.73 10.84
CA ILE A 344 28.53 29.92 10.99
C ILE A 344 28.41 30.65 9.65
N THR A 345 29.52 30.82 8.93
CA THR A 345 29.53 31.47 7.60
C THR A 345 28.74 30.67 6.57
N ALA A 346 28.89 29.34 6.56
CA ALA A 346 28.14 28.45 5.69
C ALA A 346 26.63 28.53 5.98
N LEU A 347 26.23 28.49 7.26
CA LEU A 347 24.82 28.67 7.67
C LEU A 347 24.27 30.03 7.23
N ALA A 348 25.03 31.11 7.41
CA ALA A 348 24.63 32.45 6.97
C ALA A 348 24.47 32.55 5.44
N THR A 349 25.15 31.69 4.68
CA THR A 349 25.07 31.64 3.21
C THR A 349 23.83 30.86 2.74
N VAL A 350 23.48 29.74 3.39
CA VAL A 350 22.34 28.90 2.97
C VAL A 350 20.99 29.39 3.46
N ARG A 351 20.92 30.10 4.60
CA ARG A 351 19.64 30.57 5.17
C ARG A 351 18.82 31.44 4.21
N PRO A 352 19.39 32.47 3.53
CA PRO A 352 18.64 33.28 2.58
C PRO A 352 18.17 32.52 1.34
N LEU A 353 18.74 31.35 1.05
CA LEU A 353 18.37 30.50 -0.10
C LEU A 353 17.28 29.49 0.28
N THR A 354 16.95 29.36 1.57
CA THR A 354 16.01 28.36 2.10
C THR A 354 14.88 29.01 2.89
N GLU A 355 14.59 30.28 2.61
CA GLU A 355 13.40 30.94 3.14
C GLU A 355 12.14 30.31 2.51
N PRO A 356 11.00 30.26 3.22
CA PRO A 356 9.81 29.55 2.75
C PRO A 356 9.31 29.96 1.36
N GLY A 357 9.47 31.24 0.98
CA GLY A 357 9.07 31.74 -0.33
C GLY A 357 9.95 31.23 -1.48
N ASP A 358 11.26 31.14 -1.25
CA ASP A 358 12.22 30.63 -2.25
C ASP A 358 12.04 29.12 -2.43
N LEU A 359 11.84 28.38 -1.33
CA LEU A 359 11.52 26.96 -1.36
C LEU A 359 10.21 26.68 -2.09
N GLN A 360 9.17 27.46 -1.81
CA GLN A 360 7.88 27.33 -2.50
C GLN A 360 8.02 27.57 -4.01
N ALA A 361 8.80 28.56 -4.41
CA ALA A 361 9.03 28.87 -5.82
C ALA A 361 9.83 27.75 -6.54
N ALA A 362 10.89 27.24 -5.92
CA ALA A 362 11.69 26.15 -6.46
C ALA A 362 10.86 24.87 -6.58
N ILE A 363 10.15 24.47 -5.52
CA ILE A 363 9.26 23.29 -5.55
C ILE A 363 8.14 23.45 -6.58
N GLY A 364 7.58 24.65 -6.71
CA GLY A 364 6.53 24.93 -7.69
C GLY A 364 6.99 24.75 -9.14
N ALA A 365 8.27 24.96 -9.43
CA ALA A 365 8.84 24.75 -10.76
C ALA A 365 8.94 23.26 -11.13
N GLU A 366 9.07 22.38 -10.13
CA GLU A 366 9.24 20.93 -10.32
C GLU A 366 7.92 20.18 -10.52
N ILE A 367 6.77 20.81 -10.24
CA ILE A 367 5.46 20.19 -10.39
C ILE A 367 5.16 19.92 -11.87
N GLY A 368 5.01 18.64 -12.21
CA GLY A 368 4.81 18.17 -13.59
C GLY A 368 6.11 17.87 -14.33
N ASP A 369 7.26 18.11 -13.72
CA ASP A 369 8.57 17.68 -14.19
C ASP A 369 9.07 16.50 -13.36
N THR A 370 9.87 16.75 -12.31
CA THR A 370 10.35 15.74 -11.35
C THR A 370 9.34 15.43 -10.25
N LEU A 371 8.40 16.33 -9.96
CA LEU A 371 7.23 16.05 -9.11
C LEU A 371 6.04 15.61 -9.95
N HIS A 372 5.90 14.30 -10.11
CA HIS A 372 4.86 13.71 -10.93
C HIS A 372 3.45 13.88 -10.36
N LEU A 373 2.48 13.99 -11.26
CA LEU A 373 1.05 14.08 -10.97
C LEU A 373 0.26 13.37 -12.07
N PRO A 374 -1.00 12.97 -11.83
CA PRO A 374 -1.85 12.40 -12.85
C PRO A 374 -2.17 13.51 -13.86
N VAL A 375 -2.02 13.23 -15.15
CA VAL A 375 -2.36 14.14 -16.26
C VAL A 375 -2.82 13.32 -17.46
N PRO A 376 -3.57 13.91 -18.41
CA PRO A 376 -3.87 13.23 -19.67
C PRO A 376 -2.60 12.78 -20.39
N ARG A 377 -2.55 11.50 -20.78
CA ARG A 377 -1.39 10.86 -21.38
C ARG A 377 -1.59 10.62 -22.88
N PRO A 378 -0.49 10.56 -23.66
CA PRO A 378 -0.55 10.14 -25.05
C PRO A 378 -1.24 8.79 -25.21
N SER A 379 -2.16 8.70 -26.15
CA SER A 379 -2.86 7.46 -26.49
C SER A 379 -3.19 7.41 -27.98
N PHE A 380 -3.38 6.19 -28.48
CA PHE A 380 -3.81 5.93 -29.86
C PHE A 380 -4.68 4.68 -29.87
N PHE A 381 -5.84 4.75 -30.52
CA PHE A 381 -6.78 3.65 -30.66
C PHE A 381 -6.97 3.27 -32.11
N ASN A 382 -7.15 1.99 -32.39
CA ASN A 382 -7.57 1.51 -33.70
C ASN A 382 -9.02 1.85 -34.00
N ALA A 383 -9.38 1.79 -35.29
CA ALA A 383 -10.76 2.05 -35.69
C ALA A 383 -11.69 1.05 -34.97
N PRO A 384 -12.87 1.50 -34.50
CA PRO A 384 -13.79 0.63 -33.80
C PRO A 384 -14.32 -0.47 -34.74
N GLU A 385 -14.20 -1.73 -34.32
CA GLU A 385 -14.74 -2.88 -35.03
C GLU A 385 -15.95 -3.46 -34.29
N PRO A 386 -16.91 -4.12 -34.96
CA PRO A 386 -18.04 -4.76 -34.29
C PRO A 386 -17.58 -5.81 -33.26
N ALA A 387 -18.17 -5.80 -32.06
CA ALA A 387 -17.86 -6.82 -31.04
C ALA A 387 -18.21 -8.25 -31.50
N THR A 388 -19.09 -8.39 -32.51
CA THR A 388 -19.41 -9.66 -33.16
C THR A 388 -18.23 -10.33 -33.87
N ASP A 389 -17.16 -9.59 -34.14
CA ASP A 389 -15.98 -10.11 -34.82
C ASP A 389 -14.99 -10.77 -33.86
N LEU A 390 -15.18 -10.60 -32.54
CA LEU A 390 -14.38 -11.24 -31.51
C LEU A 390 -14.61 -12.76 -31.50
N ALA A 391 -13.53 -13.53 -31.43
CA ALA A 391 -13.56 -14.99 -31.51
C ALA A 391 -14.52 -15.64 -30.49
N THR A 392 -14.50 -15.20 -29.23
CA THR A 392 -15.44 -15.71 -28.20
C THR A 392 -16.90 -15.42 -28.57
N ILE A 393 -17.21 -14.24 -29.09
CA ILE A 393 -18.58 -13.87 -29.48
C ILE A 393 -19.07 -14.67 -30.67
N GLN A 394 -18.21 -14.94 -31.65
CA GLN A 394 -18.54 -15.81 -32.79
C GLN A 394 -18.92 -17.23 -32.34
N VAL A 395 -18.24 -17.76 -31.31
CA VAL A 395 -18.57 -19.05 -30.72
C VAL A 395 -19.92 -19.00 -30.01
N LEU A 396 -20.17 -17.97 -29.18
CA LEU A 396 -21.44 -17.81 -28.47
C LEU A 396 -22.63 -17.61 -29.43
N ALA A 397 -22.42 -16.95 -30.56
CA ALA A 397 -23.44 -16.71 -31.59
C ALA A 397 -23.92 -18.00 -32.29
N ALA A 398 -23.27 -19.15 -32.06
CA ALA A 398 -23.80 -20.44 -32.49
C ALA A 398 -25.15 -20.78 -31.84
N ASP A 399 -25.42 -20.22 -30.65
CA ASP A 399 -26.75 -20.18 -30.04
C ASP A 399 -27.40 -18.81 -30.31
N PRO A 400 -28.45 -18.73 -31.16
CA PRO A 400 -29.10 -17.46 -31.49
C PRO A 400 -29.85 -16.83 -30.29
N THR A 401 -30.05 -17.59 -29.20
CA THR A 401 -30.69 -17.09 -27.98
C THR A 401 -29.70 -16.57 -26.95
N ASN A 402 -28.38 -16.70 -27.20
CA ASN A 402 -27.36 -16.24 -26.29
C ASN A 402 -27.42 -14.71 -26.10
N ALA A 403 -27.67 -14.27 -24.87
CA ALA A 403 -27.86 -12.85 -24.55
C ALA A 403 -26.62 -11.99 -24.83
N ILE A 404 -25.41 -12.51 -24.58
CA ILE A 404 -24.16 -11.80 -24.80
C ILE A 404 -23.91 -11.60 -26.30
N ALA A 405 -24.10 -12.66 -27.09
CA ALA A 405 -23.96 -12.56 -28.55
C ALA A 405 -24.98 -11.60 -29.17
N ASN A 406 -26.19 -11.53 -28.62
CA ASN A 406 -27.19 -10.55 -29.04
C ASN A 406 -26.81 -9.12 -28.63
N ALA A 407 -26.30 -8.92 -27.40
CA ALA A 407 -25.83 -7.61 -26.95
C ALA A 407 -24.65 -7.09 -27.78
N ALA A 408 -23.74 -7.98 -28.19
CA ALA A 408 -22.57 -7.64 -29.01
C ALA A 408 -22.92 -7.01 -30.38
N GLN A 409 -24.14 -7.20 -30.89
CA GLN A 409 -24.60 -6.53 -32.11
C GLN A 409 -24.74 -5.01 -31.95
N GLN A 410 -24.75 -4.52 -30.71
CA GLN A 410 -24.92 -3.11 -30.35
C GLN A 410 -23.65 -2.49 -29.76
N VAL A 411 -22.50 -3.19 -29.86
CA VAL A 411 -21.24 -2.81 -29.22
C VAL A 411 -20.11 -2.85 -30.25
N GLN A 412 -19.21 -1.88 -30.14
CA GLN A 412 -17.96 -1.79 -30.88
C GLN A 412 -16.78 -1.93 -29.94
N VAL A 413 -15.64 -2.36 -30.48
CA VAL A 413 -14.39 -2.54 -29.74
C VAL A 413 -13.26 -1.81 -30.44
N SER A 414 -12.56 -0.97 -29.68
CA SER A 414 -11.33 -0.31 -30.10
C SER A 414 -10.18 -0.83 -29.25
N GLN A 415 -9.16 -1.39 -29.90
CA GLN A 415 -7.90 -1.77 -29.25
C GLN A 415 -6.87 -0.68 -29.51
N GLY A 416 -6.10 -0.30 -28.51
CA GLY A 416 -5.15 0.80 -28.59
C GLY A 416 -4.03 0.68 -27.57
N ALA A 417 -3.32 1.78 -27.37
CA ALA A 417 -2.25 1.89 -26.39
C ALA A 417 -2.22 3.28 -25.73
N ILE A 418 -1.65 3.33 -24.53
CA ILE A 418 -1.45 4.55 -23.74
C ILE A 418 -0.02 4.55 -23.18
N ALA A 419 0.64 5.71 -23.21
CA ALA A 419 1.97 5.90 -22.62
C ALA A 419 1.86 6.32 -21.14
N LEU A 420 2.39 5.51 -20.22
CA LEU A 420 2.31 5.74 -18.78
C LEU A 420 3.70 5.91 -18.16
N PRO A 421 3.85 6.77 -17.14
CA PRO A 421 5.09 6.85 -16.38
C PRO A 421 5.31 5.53 -15.63
N TYR A 422 6.54 5.05 -15.60
CA TYR A 422 6.91 3.79 -14.98
C TYR A 422 8.05 4.02 -13.99
N PHE A 423 7.76 3.77 -12.72
CA PHE A 423 8.65 4.00 -11.58
C PHE A 423 9.35 2.72 -11.15
N GLN A 424 8.84 1.57 -11.58
CA GLN A 424 9.52 0.29 -11.42
C GLN A 424 10.70 0.14 -12.42
N SER A 425 11.54 -0.86 -12.19
CA SER A 425 12.61 -1.24 -13.11
C SER A 425 12.06 -1.99 -14.33
N LEU A 426 12.58 -1.67 -15.53
CA LEU A 426 12.40 -2.48 -16.73
C LEU A 426 13.11 -3.84 -16.58
N PRO A 427 12.71 -4.89 -17.31
CA PRO A 427 13.26 -6.26 -17.15
C PRO A 427 14.78 -6.38 -17.35
N GLY A 428 15.38 -5.52 -18.17
CA GLY A 428 16.75 -5.71 -18.65
C GLY A 428 16.88 -6.95 -19.56
N GLU A 429 18.10 -7.42 -19.77
CA GLU A 429 18.37 -8.55 -20.69
C GLU A 429 17.88 -9.92 -20.17
N THR A 430 17.77 -10.09 -18.84
CA THR A 430 17.46 -11.37 -18.21
C THR A 430 16.09 -11.43 -17.53
N GLY A 431 15.36 -10.32 -17.52
CA GLY A 431 14.15 -10.17 -16.70
C GLY A 431 14.42 -9.86 -15.24
N ALA A 432 15.67 -9.84 -14.77
CA ALA A 432 15.96 -9.64 -13.34
C ALA A 432 15.41 -8.32 -12.78
N GLY A 433 15.38 -7.24 -13.59
CA GLY A 433 14.92 -5.93 -13.14
C GLY A 433 13.48 -5.93 -12.61
N ILE A 434 12.58 -6.74 -13.17
CA ILE A 434 11.17 -6.79 -12.73
C ILE A 434 10.96 -7.52 -11.39
N VAL A 435 11.98 -8.22 -10.87
CA VAL A 435 11.90 -8.91 -9.57
C VAL A 435 12.89 -8.38 -8.53
N THR A 436 14.02 -7.81 -8.94
CA THR A 436 15.01 -7.23 -8.03
C THR A 436 14.82 -5.72 -7.83
N GLY A 437 14.11 -5.05 -8.74
CA GLY A 437 13.86 -3.62 -8.67
C GLY A 437 12.72 -3.24 -7.73
N SER A 438 12.80 -2.03 -7.21
CA SER A 438 11.80 -1.31 -6.43
C SER A 438 11.85 0.18 -6.79
N TRP A 439 10.91 0.97 -6.29
CA TRP A 439 10.94 2.42 -6.46
C TRP A 439 12.07 3.03 -5.64
N SER A 440 12.87 3.89 -6.27
CA SER A 440 13.89 4.72 -5.64
C SER A 440 13.43 6.16 -5.56
N GLY A 441 13.84 6.91 -4.54
CA GLY A 441 13.51 8.32 -4.41
C GLY A 441 14.18 9.17 -5.47
N SER A 442 13.50 10.25 -5.87
CA SER A 442 13.94 11.07 -7.00
C SER A 442 15.22 11.84 -6.70
N THR A 443 16.30 11.43 -7.36
CA THR A 443 17.57 12.18 -7.35
C THR A 443 17.54 13.32 -8.36
N SER A 444 16.74 13.20 -9.43
CA SER A 444 16.49 14.31 -10.35
C SER A 444 15.84 15.50 -9.63
N LEU A 445 14.83 15.24 -8.79
CA LEU A 445 14.22 16.28 -7.93
C LEU A 445 15.25 16.96 -7.01
N GLU A 446 16.16 16.20 -6.40
CA GLU A 446 17.23 16.74 -5.55
C GLU A 446 18.16 17.67 -6.35
N ASP A 447 18.57 17.24 -7.54
CA ASP A 447 19.47 18.00 -8.41
C ASP A 447 18.80 19.28 -8.92
N ASP A 448 17.55 19.21 -9.39
CA ASP A 448 16.82 20.35 -9.94
C ASP A 448 16.45 21.38 -8.87
N LEU A 449 16.09 20.94 -7.66
CA LEU A 449 15.91 21.85 -6.53
C LEU A 449 17.22 22.56 -6.14
N ASN A 450 18.37 21.87 -6.17
CA ASN A 450 19.66 22.52 -5.93
C ASN A 450 19.97 23.55 -7.02
N GLU A 451 19.73 23.22 -8.30
CA GLU A 451 19.95 24.14 -9.42
C GLU A 451 19.03 25.36 -9.33
N ASN A 452 17.76 25.18 -8.98
CA ASN A 452 16.79 26.27 -8.83
C ASN A 452 17.13 27.21 -7.66
N LEU A 453 17.55 26.65 -6.53
CA LEU A 453 17.88 27.44 -5.32
C LEU A 453 19.26 28.11 -5.43
N ALA A 454 20.25 27.42 -6.02
CA ALA A 454 21.62 27.88 -6.13
C ALA A 454 22.33 27.28 -7.36
N PRO A 455 22.19 27.90 -8.55
CA PRO A 455 22.74 27.36 -9.79
C PRO A 455 24.22 26.95 -9.70
N GLY A 456 24.50 25.71 -10.09
CA GLY A 456 25.84 25.10 -10.06
C GLY A 456 26.38 24.77 -8.66
N GLN A 457 25.56 24.78 -7.61
CA GLN A 457 25.95 24.46 -6.24
C GLN A 457 25.01 23.43 -5.61
N THR A 458 25.59 22.39 -5.02
CA THR A 458 24.86 21.49 -4.12
C THR A 458 24.83 22.12 -2.73
N ILE A 459 23.72 22.76 -2.36
CA ILE A 459 23.53 23.41 -1.05
C ILE A 459 22.82 22.49 -0.04
N PHE A 460 22.15 21.43 -0.52
CA PHE A 460 21.55 20.40 0.33
C PHE A 460 21.67 19.01 -0.32
N SER A 461 21.40 17.98 0.48
CA SER A 461 21.15 16.61 0.00
C SER A 461 20.18 15.97 0.98
N PHE A 462 19.17 15.28 0.48
CA PHE A 462 18.25 14.50 1.28
C PHE A 462 19.01 13.42 2.07
N LEU A 463 18.36 12.99 3.14
CA LEU A 463 18.85 11.89 3.96
C LEU A 463 18.73 10.59 3.16
N ARG A 464 19.66 9.69 3.40
CA ARG A 464 19.84 8.43 2.67
C ARG A 464 20.11 7.31 3.66
N ASP A 465 19.72 6.09 3.32
CA ASP A 465 20.08 4.93 4.12
C ASP A 465 21.61 4.73 4.13
N ILE A 466 22.09 3.86 5.02
CA ILE A 466 23.48 3.49 5.20
C ILE A 466 24.11 2.97 3.91
N ASP A 467 23.34 2.31 3.05
CA ASP A 467 23.81 1.85 1.74
C ASP A 467 23.92 2.97 0.69
N GLY A 468 23.43 4.17 1.01
CA GLY A 468 23.44 5.37 0.17
C GLY A 468 22.21 5.52 -0.72
N THR A 469 21.21 4.67 -0.60
CA THR A 469 19.94 4.78 -1.34
C THR A 469 19.07 5.89 -0.77
N LEU A 470 18.24 6.48 -1.64
CA LEU A 470 17.18 7.40 -1.23
C LEU A 470 15.87 6.63 -1.28
N ASN A 471 15.26 6.41 -0.13
CA ASN A 471 14.08 5.57 0.01
C ASN A 471 12.78 6.30 -0.34
N VAL A 472 11.79 5.56 -0.85
CA VAL A 472 10.43 6.07 -1.11
C VAL A 472 9.47 5.60 -0.04
N ASN A 473 9.17 6.51 0.89
CA ASN A 473 8.38 6.24 2.08
C ASN A 473 7.62 7.51 2.52
N GLY A 474 6.92 7.48 3.66
CA GLY A 474 6.18 8.63 4.17
C GLY A 474 7.04 9.85 4.51
N TYR A 475 8.34 9.66 4.77
CA TYR A 475 9.27 10.76 4.95
C TYR A 475 9.73 11.36 3.62
N PHE A 476 10.00 10.55 2.58
CA PHE A 476 10.31 11.06 1.25
C PHE A 476 9.41 10.40 0.19
N PRO A 477 8.21 10.96 -0.08
CA PRO A 477 7.20 10.29 -0.89
C PRO A 477 7.33 10.52 -2.41
N PHE A 478 8.50 10.92 -2.90
CA PHE A 478 8.70 11.34 -4.29
C PHE A 478 9.59 10.34 -5.05
N PRO A 479 9.02 9.40 -5.81
CA PRO A 479 9.79 8.40 -6.55
C PRO A 479 10.43 8.97 -7.83
N GLU A 480 11.55 8.38 -8.25
CA GLU A 480 12.19 8.63 -9.55
C GLU A 480 11.44 7.92 -10.67
N GLN A 481 11.04 8.64 -11.73
CA GLN A 481 10.50 8.00 -12.92
C GLN A 481 11.63 7.36 -13.73
N ASN A 482 11.66 6.03 -13.72
CA ASN A 482 12.70 5.24 -14.40
C ASN A 482 12.48 5.11 -15.91
N ALA A 483 11.22 5.14 -16.37
CA ALA A 483 10.87 4.95 -17.77
C ALA A 483 9.49 5.52 -18.11
N THR A 484 9.17 5.54 -19.40
CA THR A 484 7.81 5.61 -19.94
C THR A 484 7.48 4.29 -20.64
N THR A 485 6.30 3.72 -20.38
CA THR A 485 5.85 2.46 -20.99
C THR A 485 4.56 2.68 -21.78
N THR A 486 4.54 2.28 -23.05
CA THR A 486 3.35 2.27 -23.88
C THR A 486 2.71 0.89 -23.85
N VAL A 487 1.51 0.83 -23.27
CA VAL A 487 0.86 -0.41 -22.87
C VAL A 487 -0.55 -0.51 -23.44
N PRO A 488 -1.07 -1.73 -23.69
CA PRO A 488 -2.35 -1.91 -24.35
C PRO A 488 -3.54 -1.45 -23.50
N VAL A 489 -4.53 -0.89 -24.19
CA VAL A 489 -5.85 -0.56 -23.65
C VAL A 489 -6.91 -1.09 -24.62
N VAL A 490 -7.97 -1.66 -24.09
CA VAL A 490 -9.15 -2.03 -24.87
C VAL A 490 -10.36 -1.25 -24.41
N VAL A 491 -11.18 -0.80 -25.37
CA VAL A 491 -12.38 -0.02 -25.13
C VAL A 491 -13.57 -0.73 -25.77
N PHE A 492 -14.55 -1.09 -24.96
CA PHE A 492 -15.85 -1.61 -25.42
C PHE A 492 -16.87 -0.48 -25.31
N GLN A 493 -17.40 -0.02 -26.43
CA GLN A 493 -18.30 1.13 -26.48
C GLN A 493 -19.64 0.77 -27.12
N PRO A 494 -20.77 1.32 -26.62
CA PRO A 494 -22.04 1.19 -27.32
C PRO A 494 -21.95 1.84 -28.70
N VAL A 495 -22.73 1.32 -29.65
CA VAL A 495 -22.94 2.03 -30.93
C VAL A 495 -23.74 3.30 -30.66
N LEU A 496 -23.22 4.47 -31.05
CA LEU A 496 -23.80 5.80 -30.77
C LEU A 496 -24.00 6.64 -32.04
N ASP A 497 -24.20 5.99 -33.18
CA ASP A 497 -24.28 6.63 -34.50
C ASP A 497 -25.73 6.93 -34.96
N GLY A 498 -26.73 6.73 -34.09
CA GLY A 498 -28.15 6.87 -34.42
C GLY A 498 -28.72 5.74 -35.29
N SER A 499 -27.96 4.68 -35.56
CA SER A 499 -28.43 3.53 -36.32
C SER A 499 -29.36 2.62 -35.49
N ALA A 500 -29.95 1.62 -36.14
CA ALA A 500 -30.73 0.60 -35.44
C ALA A 500 -29.90 -0.26 -34.47
N ALA A 501 -28.56 -0.20 -34.56
CA ALA A 501 -27.66 -0.88 -33.64
C ALA A 501 -27.43 -0.09 -32.33
N GLN A 502 -27.83 1.18 -32.24
CA GLN A 502 -27.73 1.94 -31.00
C GLN A 502 -28.58 1.31 -29.87
N PRO A 503 -28.01 1.04 -28.69
CA PRO A 503 -28.76 0.53 -27.56
C PRO A 503 -29.87 1.49 -27.11
N ALA A 504 -31.02 0.94 -26.72
CA ALA A 504 -32.14 1.75 -26.21
C ALA A 504 -31.85 2.43 -24.85
N SER A 505 -30.84 1.94 -24.13
CA SER A 505 -30.33 2.52 -22.89
C SER A 505 -29.55 3.83 -23.12
N CYS A 506 -29.06 4.07 -24.34
CA CYS A 506 -28.32 5.27 -24.72
C CYS A 506 -29.27 6.41 -25.08
N VAL A 507 -29.64 7.19 -24.08
CA VAL A 507 -30.63 8.28 -24.18
C VAL A 507 -29.98 9.67 -24.37
N GLU A 508 -28.66 9.72 -24.57
CA GLU A 508 -27.85 10.89 -24.93
C GLU A 508 -27.88 12.01 -23.86
N THR A 509 -27.92 11.68 -22.56
CA THR A 509 -27.97 12.72 -21.51
C THR A 509 -26.72 13.59 -21.49
N ASN A 510 -25.57 13.03 -21.87
CA ASN A 510 -24.28 13.72 -21.96
C ASN A 510 -24.04 14.37 -23.34
N GLY A 511 -25.02 14.33 -24.24
CA GLY A 511 -24.95 14.87 -25.59
C GLY A 511 -24.95 13.78 -26.67
N ALA A 512 -25.26 14.20 -27.90
CA ALA A 512 -25.32 13.30 -29.05
C ALA A 512 -23.96 12.62 -29.29
N GLY A 513 -23.97 11.32 -29.55
CA GLY A 513 -22.76 10.53 -29.80
C GLY A 513 -21.94 10.20 -28.54
N LYS A 514 -22.44 10.49 -27.34
CA LYS A 514 -21.75 10.19 -26.07
C LYS A 514 -22.43 9.10 -25.25
N PRO A 515 -21.66 8.25 -24.54
CA PRO A 515 -22.21 7.28 -23.61
C PRO A 515 -22.77 7.97 -22.36
N GLU A 516 -23.53 7.22 -21.56
CA GLU A 516 -24.07 7.70 -20.28
C GLU A 516 -23.00 7.71 -19.19
N GLY A 517 -21.95 6.88 -19.33
CA GLY A 517 -20.78 6.85 -18.47
C GLY A 517 -19.58 6.17 -19.12
N VAL A 518 -18.39 6.42 -18.59
CA VAL A 518 -17.16 5.68 -18.90
C VAL A 518 -16.77 4.89 -17.68
N THR A 519 -16.51 3.60 -17.82
CA THR A 519 -16.15 2.72 -16.71
C THR A 519 -14.75 2.16 -16.91
N ILE A 520 -13.83 2.43 -15.99
CA ILE A 520 -12.52 1.78 -15.95
C ILE A 520 -12.69 0.39 -15.33
N PHE A 521 -12.18 -0.65 -15.97
CA PHE A 521 -12.24 -2.03 -15.48
C PHE A 521 -10.83 -2.56 -15.19
N GLN A 522 -10.60 -3.02 -13.95
CA GLN A 522 -9.36 -3.68 -13.54
C GLN A 522 -9.59 -5.14 -13.15
N HIS A 523 -8.84 -6.04 -13.79
CA HIS A 523 -8.95 -7.49 -13.62
C HIS A 523 -8.20 -8.02 -12.38
N GLY A 524 -8.41 -9.31 -12.06
CA GLY A 524 -7.77 -10.03 -10.94
C GLY A 524 -6.38 -10.60 -11.25
N ILE A 525 -5.71 -11.20 -10.26
CA ILE A 525 -4.26 -11.50 -10.29
C ILE A 525 -3.80 -12.56 -11.31
N THR A 526 -4.58 -13.60 -11.59
CA THR A 526 -4.14 -14.67 -12.51
C THR A 526 -4.66 -14.50 -13.93
N VAL A 527 -5.29 -13.38 -14.22
CA VAL A 527 -5.99 -13.12 -15.49
C VAL A 527 -5.49 -11.82 -16.11
N ASP A 528 -6.09 -11.40 -17.22
CA ASP A 528 -5.69 -10.21 -17.95
C ASP A 528 -6.91 -9.40 -18.42
N ARG A 529 -6.67 -8.25 -19.05
CA ARG A 529 -7.70 -7.32 -19.54
C ARG A 529 -8.80 -7.97 -20.39
N SER A 530 -8.54 -9.12 -21.03
CA SER A 530 -9.54 -9.81 -21.85
C SER A 530 -10.77 -10.25 -21.07
N VAL A 531 -10.65 -10.52 -19.77
CA VAL A 531 -11.79 -10.95 -18.93
C VAL A 531 -12.84 -9.86 -18.72
N SER A 532 -12.54 -8.61 -19.09
CA SER A 532 -13.53 -7.55 -19.15
C SER A 532 -14.56 -7.75 -20.25
N MET A 533 -14.27 -8.53 -21.30
CA MET A 533 -15.04 -8.58 -22.57
C MET A 533 -16.53 -8.85 -22.37
N LEU A 534 -16.87 -9.93 -21.66
CA LEU A 534 -18.26 -10.38 -21.52
C LEU A 534 -19.09 -9.42 -20.66
N PRO A 535 -18.66 -9.02 -19.45
CA PRO A 535 -19.39 -8.00 -18.69
C PRO A 535 -19.40 -6.65 -19.42
N ALA A 536 -18.30 -6.23 -20.06
CA ALA A 536 -18.24 -4.95 -20.78
C ALA A 536 -19.27 -4.84 -21.91
N ILE A 537 -19.44 -5.89 -22.72
CA ILE A 537 -20.46 -5.92 -23.78
C ILE A 537 -21.86 -5.75 -23.20
N LEU A 538 -22.16 -6.40 -22.08
CA LEU A 538 -23.46 -6.29 -21.43
C LEU A 538 -23.65 -4.91 -20.78
N LEU A 539 -22.63 -4.33 -20.16
CA LEU A 539 -22.70 -2.99 -19.55
C LEU A 539 -22.84 -1.90 -20.61
N ALA A 540 -22.12 -2.01 -21.72
CA ALA A 540 -22.25 -1.11 -22.86
C ALA A 540 -23.66 -1.14 -23.43
N GLN A 541 -24.24 -2.34 -23.59
CA GLN A 541 -25.59 -2.48 -24.14
C GLN A 541 -26.69 -2.08 -23.14
N SER A 542 -26.59 -2.49 -21.88
CA SER A 542 -27.70 -2.36 -20.92
C SER A 542 -27.70 -1.04 -20.13
N ALA A 543 -26.53 -0.43 -19.91
CA ALA A 543 -26.35 0.79 -19.14
C ALA A 543 -25.65 1.92 -19.93
N CYS A 544 -25.48 1.74 -21.24
CA CYS A 544 -24.80 2.69 -22.13
C CYS A 544 -23.43 3.15 -21.59
N GLN A 545 -22.65 2.20 -21.08
CA GLN A 545 -21.31 2.46 -20.55
C GLN A 545 -20.23 2.19 -21.61
N THR A 546 -19.30 3.12 -21.79
CA THR A 546 -18.03 2.80 -22.47
C THR A 546 -17.07 2.21 -21.45
N VAL A 547 -16.66 0.96 -21.63
CA VAL A 547 -15.78 0.25 -20.69
C VAL A 547 -14.34 0.26 -21.20
N VAL A 548 -13.43 0.81 -20.40
CA VAL A 548 -11.99 0.90 -20.68
C VAL A 548 -11.26 -0.10 -19.79
N ALA A 549 -10.56 -1.07 -20.36
CA ALA A 549 -9.80 -2.07 -19.61
C ALA A 549 -8.30 -2.00 -19.94
N ILE A 550 -7.48 -2.13 -18.90
CA ILE A 550 -6.02 -2.09 -18.93
C ILE A 550 -5.47 -3.17 -18.00
N ASP A 551 -4.26 -3.67 -18.28
CA ASP A 551 -3.59 -4.62 -17.39
C ASP A 551 -2.87 -3.96 -16.22
N GLN A 552 -2.83 -4.68 -15.10
CA GLN A 552 -1.96 -4.32 -13.98
C GLN A 552 -0.47 -4.48 -14.36
N PRO A 553 0.45 -3.87 -13.60
CA PRO A 553 1.89 -4.15 -13.76
C PRO A 553 2.15 -5.66 -13.76
N LEU A 554 3.07 -6.14 -14.60
CA LEU A 554 3.41 -7.56 -14.74
C LEU A 554 2.27 -8.48 -15.23
N HIS A 555 1.21 -7.90 -15.78
CA HIS A 555 0.09 -8.61 -16.43
C HIS A 555 -0.02 -8.24 -17.91
N GLY A 556 -0.82 -8.98 -18.66
CA GLY A 556 -1.03 -8.78 -20.09
C GLY A 556 -1.62 -10.02 -20.71
N LEU A 557 -1.98 -9.95 -22.00
CA LEU A 557 -2.57 -11.11 -22.68
C LEU A 557 -1.66 -12.33 -22.55
N ALA A 558 -2.21 -13.41 -22.02
CA ALA A 558 -1.48 -14.64 -21.72
C ALA A 558 -1.96 -15.84 -22.54
N GLY A 559 -1.30 -16.98 -22.34
CA GLY A 559 -1.68 -18.25 -22.95
C GLY A 559 -3.09 -18.73 -22.59
N ALA A 560 -3.60 -19.71 -23.31
CA ALA A 560 -4.97 -20.21 -23.18
C ALA A 560 -5.28 -20.98 -21.87
N THR A 561 -4.31 -21.11 -20.95
CA THR A 561 -4.49 -21.86 -19.70
C THR A 561 -4.44 -20.91 -18.50
N ASN A 562 -5.62 -20.75 -17.87
CA ASN A 562 -5.92 -20.05 -16.61
C ASN A 562 -6.38 -18.59 -16.69
N GLY A 563 -7.27 -18.27 -17.63
CA GLY A 563 -8.22 -17.17 -17.44
C GLY A 563 -8.12 -16.00 -18.42
N THR A 564 -7.89 -16.30 -19.70
CA THR A 564 -8.01 -15.33 -20.79
C THR A 564 -9.29 -15.59 -21.58
N VAL A 565 -9.89 -14.52 -22.13
CA VAL A 565 -11.04 -14.60 -23.03
C VAL A 565 -10.57 -14.31 -24.45
N ALA A 566 -10.65 -15.31 -25.32
CA ALA A 566 -10.11 -15.21 -26.68
C ALA A 566 -10.84 -14.12 -27.50
N GLY A 567 -10.08 -13.28 -28.20
CA GLY A 567 -10.64 -12.29 -29.13
C GLY A 567 -9.86 -10.97 -29.20
N LEU A 568 -9.02 -10.69 -28.21
CA LEU A 568 -8.11 -9.55 -28.25
C LEU A 568 -6.77 -9.93 -28.90
N SER A 569 -6.06 -8.92 -29.40
CA SER A 569 -4.73 -9.05 -30.00
C SER A 569 -3.67 -8.46 -29.06
N PRO A 570 -2.50 -9.11 -28.96
CA PRO A 570 -1.39 -8.54 -28.21
C PRO A 570 -0.89 -7.26 -28.88
N LEU A 571 -0.36 -6.33 -28.08
CA LEU A 571 0.25 -5.12 -28.63
C LEU A 571 1.58 -5.45 -29.31
N ASP A 572 1.66 -5.16 -30.61
CA ASP A 572 2.89 -5.28 -31.40
C ASP A 572 3.50 -3.89 -31.62
N ALA A 573 4.77 -3.72 -31.26
CA ALA A 573 5.46 -2.44 -31.28
C ALA A 573 5.65 -1.90 -32.71
N ASP A 574 6.00 -2.75 -33.66
CA ASP A 574 6.22 -2.37 -35.06
C ASP A 574 4.91 -1.97 -35.74
N ALA A 575 3.83 -2.72 -35.48
CA ALA A 575 2.49 -2.41 -35.96
C ALA A 575 1.98 -1.07 -35.41
N LEU A 576 2.08 -0.86 -34.08
CA LEU A 576 1.69 0.41 -33.46
C LEU A 576 2.47 1.58 -34.07
N THR A 577 3.79 1.45 -34.19
CA THR A 577 4.65 2.49 -34.76
C THR A 577 4.24 2.83 -36.20
N THR A 578 4.02 1.80 -37.01
CA THR A 578 3.57 1.97 -38.42
C THR A 578 2.25 2.72 -38.50
N ASP A 579 1.26 2.34 -37.68
CA ASP A 579 -0.07 2.94 -37.68
C ASP A 579 -0.06 4.40 -37.18
N VAL A 580 0.75 4.68 -36.15
CA VAL A 580 0.91 6.03 -35.60
C VAL A 580 1.66 6.95 -36.58
N GLU A 581 2.73 6.48 -37.23
CA GLU A 581 3.44 7.25 -38.25
C GLU A 581 2.52 7.58 -39.44
N ALA A 582 1.67 6.62 -39.84
CA ALA A 582 0.67 6.84 -40.86
C ALA A 582 -0.35 7.92 -40.44
N ALA A 583 -0.82 7.89 -39.18
CA ALA A 583 -1.70 8.92 -38.62
C ALA A 583 -1.03 10.30 -38.60
N ILE A 584 0.22 10.40 -38.14
CA ILE A 584 1.01 11.65 -38.15
C ILE A 584 1.11 12.21 -39.57
N GLY A 585 1.30 11.35 -40.58
CA GLY A 585 1.36 11.75 -41.99
C GLY A 585 0.08 12.40 -42.55
N LEU A 586 -1.05 12.27 -41.86
CA LEU A 586 -2.34 12.89 -42.22
C LEU A 586 -2.55 14.27 -41.57
N LEU A 587 -1.73 14.64 -40.59
CA LEU A 587 -1.86 15.86 -39.80
C LEU A 587 -1.02 17.02 -40.37
N ASN A 588 -1.50 18.25 -40.17
CA ASN A 588 -0.80 19.47 -40.57
C ASN A 588 0.03 20.03 -39.40
N PRO A 589 1.38 19.97 -39.44
CA PRO A 589 2.22 20.46 -38.35
C PRO A 589 2.21 21.98 -38.18
N ASN A 590 1.62 22.73 -39.12
CA ASN A 590 1.46 24.19 -39.00
C ASN A 590 0.15 24.61 -38.31
N ASP A 591 -0.77 23.67 -38.07
CA ASP A 591 -1.94 23.90 -37.23
C ASP A 591 -1.56 23.61 -35.77
N ALA A 592 -1.80 24.55 -34.86
CA ALA A 592 -1.32 24.43 -33.48
C ALA A 592 -1.97 23.26 -32.72
N ASN A 593 -3.24 22.95 -33.00
CA ASN A 593 -3.95 21.86 -32.35
C ASN A 593 -3.43 20.52 -32.87
N GLN A 594 -3.29 20.39 -34.19
CA GLN A 594 -2.74 19.16 -34.79
C GLN A 594 -1.26 18.97 -34.48
N ALA A 595 -0.47 20.04 -34.34
CA ALA A 595 0.91 19.95 -33.89
C ALA A 595 1.02 19.38 -32.47
N ALA A 596 0.09 19.74 -31.57
CA ALA A 596 0.02 19.13 -30.24
C ALA A 596 -0.31 17.64 -30.30
N VAL A 597 -1.27 17.23 -31.15
CA VAL A 597 -1.57 15.81 -31.40
C VAL A 597 -0.36 15.07 -31.96
N ILE A 598 0.35 15.65 -32.94
CA ILE A 598 1.60 15.08 -33.48
C ILE A 598 2.64 14.87 -32.37
N ALA A 599 2.80 15.83 -31.46
CA ALA A 599 3.74 15.70 -30.35
C ALA A 599 3.34 14.55 -29.40
N GLN A 600 2.05 14.41 -29.08
CA GLN A 600 1.54 13.29 -28.28
C GLN A 600 1.78 11.94 -28.97
N LEU A 601 1.42 11.83 -30.26
CA LEU A 601 1.63 10.60 -31.02
C LEU A 601 3.11 10.21 -31.13
N ASN A 602 4.01 11.18 -31.33
CA ASN A 602 5.45 10.90 -31.29
C ASN A 602 5.92 10.42 -29.91
N ALA A 603 5.42 11.02 -28.82
CA ALA A 603 5.76 10.59 -27.47
C ALA A 603 5.30 9.16 -27.19
N LEU A 604 4.12 8.76 -27.68
CA LEU A 604 3.58 7.40 -27.54
C LEU A 604 4.52 6.33 -28.13
N ILE A 605 5.06 6.57 -29.32
CA ILE A 605 5.96 5.62 -30.00
C ILE A 605 7.45 5.78 -29.64
N SER A 606 7.76 6.79 -28.82
CA SER A 606 9.13 7.03 -28.31
C SER A 606 9.32 6.54 -26.87
N ALA A 607 8.34 5.83 -26.30
CA ALA A 607 8.44 5.25 -24.97
C ALA A 607 9.59 4.24 -24.87
N ASP A 608 10.16 4.09 -23.67
CA ASP A 608 11.28 3.17 -23.41
C ASP A 608 10.88 1.69 -23.60
N TYR A 609 9.58 1.39 -23.50
CA TYR A 609 9.01 0.09 -23.79
C TYR A 609 7.64 0.23 -24.47
N ILE A 610 7.36 -0.64 -25.44
CA ILE A 610 6.06 -0.79 -26.10
C ILE A 610 5.69 -2.28 -26.10
N GLY A 611 4.60 -2.65 -25.43
CA GLY A 611 4.14 -4.04 -25.39
C GLY A 611 3.26 -4.39 -24.19
N GLU A 612 3.05 -5.70 -23.99
CA GLU A 612 2.33 -6.26 -22.85
C GLU A 612 3.07 -6.03 -21.52
N ARG A 613 2.37 -5.78 -20.41
CA ARG A 613 3.01 -5.37 -19.15
C ARG A 613 3.69 -6.51 -18.39
N HIS A 614 3.54 -7.76 -18.82
CA HIS A 614 4.36 -8.89 -18.36
C HIS A 614 5.73 -8.93 -19.06
N PHE A 615 6.01 -8.04 -20.02
CA PHE A 615 7.30 -7.88 -20.71
C PHE A 615 7.85 -9.13 -21.42
N GLY A 616 7.00 -10.11 -21.73
CA GLY A 616 7.41 -11.42 -22.24
C GLY A 616 7.92 -12.43 -21.17
N TYR A 617 7.79 -12.11 -19.88
CA TYR A 617 8.28 -12.96 -18.78
C TYR A 617 7.14 -13.60 -17.99
N THR A 618 7.43 -14.76 -17.40
CA THR A 618 6.57 -15.48 -16.45
C THR A 618 7.41 -16.02 -15.30
N ALA A 619 6.79 -16.33 -14.16
CA ALA A 619 7.48 -16.96 -13.04
C ALA A 619 7.79 -18.43 -13.34
N ASN A 620 8.99 -18.87 -12.96
CA ASN A 620 9.28 -20.29 -12.78
C ASN A 620 8.92 -20.77 -11.37
N ALA A 621 9.17 -22.04 -11.05
CA ALA A 621 8.86 -22.64 -9.75
C ALA A 621 9.60 -22.00 -8.55
N SER A 622 10.63 -21.19 -8.79
CA SER A 622 11.38 -20.44 -7.76
C SER A 622 11.07 -18.94 -7.78
N LEU A 623 9.96 -18.55 -8.42
CA LEU A 623 9.53 -17.15 -8.59
C LEU A 623 10.55 -16.27 -9.31
N GLN A 624 11.45 -16.89 -10.10
CA GLN A 624 12.38 -16.15 -10.95
C GLN A 624 11.76 -15.90 -12.32
N PRO A 625 12.07 -14.76 -12.94
CA PRO A 625 11.56 -14.42 -14.26
C PRO A 625 12.21 -15.32 -15.31
N VAL A 626 11.38 -15.89 -16.19
CA VAL A 626 11.82 -16.60 -17.38
C VAL A 626 11.06 -16.08 -18.59
N GLU A 627 11.79 -15.78 -19.66
CA GLU A 627 11.18 -15.39 -20.94
C GLU A 627 10.42 -16.59 -21.51
N ALA A 628 9.21 -16.35 -22.01
CA ALA A 628 8.36 -17.37 -22.60
C ALA A 628 7.59 -16.81 -23.81
N PRO A 629 7.24 -17.64 -24.80
CA PRO A 629 6.31 -17.21 -25.85
C PRO A 629 4.93 -16.93 -25.23
N LEU A 630 4.15 -16.03 -25.84
CA LEU A 630 2.83 -15.60 -25.35
C LEU A 630 1.92 -16.75 -24.91
N ALA A 631 1.93 -17.86 -25.64
CA ALA A 631 1.12 -19.05 -25.36
C ALA A 631 1.46 -19.77 -24.04
N ASP A 632 2.65 -19.54 -23.48
CA ASP A 632 3.16 -20.19 -22.27
C ASP A 632 3.35 -19.19 -21.10
N ILE A 633 3.01 -17.91 -21.29
CA ILE A 633 3.07 -16.88 -20.24
C ILE A 633 1.86 -17.03 -19.33
N SER A 634 2.09 -16.90 -18.01
CA SER A 634 1.04 -16.71 -17.01
C SER A 634 1.00 -15.25 -16.58
N SER A 635 -0.10 -14.56 -16.90
CA SER A 635 -0.35 -13.18 -16.46
C SER A 635 -0.26 -13.06 -14.94
N GLY A 636 0.44 -12.03 -14.44
CA GLY A 636 0.53 -11.73 -13.01
C GLY A 636 1.40 -12.66 -12.17
N SER A 637 2.03 -13.68 -12.78
CA SER A 637 2.78 -14.72 -12.04
C SER A 637 3.99 -14.20 -11.25
N LEU A 638 4.51 -13.01 -11.60
CA LEU A 638 5.63 -12.33 -10.94
C LEU A 638 5.17 -11.15 -10.05
N PHE A 639 3.86 -10.91 -9.92
CA PHE A 639 3.34 -9.73 -9.21
C PHE A 639 3.61 -9.76 -7.70
N ILE A 640 3.48 -10.95 -7.09
CA ILE A 640 3.79 -11.18 -5.67
C ILE A 640 5.18 -11.78 -5.56
N ASN A 641 6.05 -11.09 -4.83
CA ASN A 641 7.44 -11.46 -4.62
C ASN A 641 7.83 -11.33 -3.14
N PRO A 642 7.64 -12.37 -2.32
CA PRO A 642 8.01 -12.34 -0.90
C PRO A 642 9.54 -12.30 -0.69
N LEU A 643 10.34 -12.58 -1.73
CA LEU A 643 11.81 -12.47 -1.69
C LEU A 643 12.29 -11.03 -1.92
N ASN A 644 11.40 -10.14 -2.39
CA ASN A 644 11.63 -8.71 -2.47
C ASN A 644 10.31 -7.99 -2.13
N MET A 645 10.10 -7.73 -0.84
CA MET A 645 8.84 -7.16 -0.35
C MET A 645 8.55 -5.77 -0.94
N MET A 646 9.59 -4.96 -1.19
CA MET A 646 9.45 -3.66 -1.82
C MET A 646 8.92 -3.77 -3.25
N ASN A 647 9.39 -4.76 -4.03
CA ASN A 647 8.89 -5.01 -5.37
C ASN A 647 7.38 -5.32 -5.35
N SER A 648 6.92 -6.16 -4.42
CA SER A 648 5.49 -6.46 -4.26
C SER A 648 4.66 -5.20 -3.92
N ARG A 649 5.14 -4.39 -2.97
CA ARG A 649 4.52 -3.10 -2.61
C ARG A 649 4.44 -2.16 -3.81
N ASP A 650 5.54 -2.04 -4.55
CA ASP A 650 5.65 -1.08 -5.64
C ASP A 650 4.90 -1.53 -6.90
N ASN A 651 4.63 -2.83 -7.06
CA ASN A 651 3.68 -3.34 -8.05
C ASN A 651 2.25 -2.87 -7.77
N LEU A 652 1.81 -2.87 -6.50
CA LEU A 652 0.52 -2.30 -6.09
C LEU A 652 0.50 -0.78 -6.33
N ARG A 653 1.54 -0.06 -5.90
CA ARG A 653 1.64 1.39 -6.09
C ARG A 653 1.62 1.78 -7.57
N GLN A 654 2.37 1.08 -8.42
CA GLN A 654 2.39 1.32 -9.86
C GLN A 654 1.01 1.11 -10.48
N GLY A 655 0.29 0.06 -10.09
CA GLY A 655 -1.09 -0.18 -10.57
C GLY A 655 -2.05 0.97 -10.23
N VAL A 656 -1.93 1.55 -9.03
CA VAL A 656 -2.71 2.73 -8.63
C VAL A 656 -2.34 3.96 -9.47
N VAL A 657 -1.04 4.22 -9.66
CA VAL A 657 -0.57 5.35 -10.48
C VAL A 657 -1.02 5.23 -11.94
N ASP A 658 -1.03 4.02 -12.48
CA ASP A 658 -1.55 3.76 -13.82
C ASP A 658 -3.03 4.10 -13.92
N LEU A 659 -3.84 3.66 -12.96
CA LEU A 659 -5.27 3.96 -12.90
C LEU A 659 -5.56 5.47 -12.76
N LEU A 660 -4.77 6.20 -11.95
CA LEU A 660 -4.87 7.65 -11.84
C LEU A 660 -4.60 8.33 -13.21
N ASN A 661 -3.58 7.90 -13.93
CA ASN A 661 -3.25 8.45 -15.24
C ASN A 661 -4.27 8.04 -16.32
N VAL A 662 -4.81 6.83 -16.28
CA VAL A 662 -5.90 6.40 -17.17
C VAL A 662 -7.15 7.25 -16.93
N ALA A 663 -7.54 7.45 -15.67
CA ALA A 663 -8.67 8.30 -15.31
C ALA A 663 -8.50 9.72 -15.83
N ALA A 664 -7.33 10.33 -15.63
CA ALA A 664 -7.01 11.65 -16.18
C ALA A 664 -7.08 11.68 -17.72
N SER A 665 -6.75 10.58 -18.40
CA SER A 665 -6.64 10.49 -19.86
C SER A 665 -7.95 10.22 -20.59
N ILE A 666 -9.00 9.72 -19.93
CA ILE A 666 -10.30 9.43 -20.57
C ILE A 666 -10.81 10.64 -21.36
N GLN A 667 -10.69 11.84 -20.79
CA GLN A 667 -11.16 13.08 -21.41
C GLN A 667 -10.40 13.48 -22.69
N THR A 668 -9.31 12.80 -23.03
CA THR A 668 -8.51 13.04 -24.24
C THR A 668 -8.46 11.83 -25.16
N PHE A 669 -9.30 10.81 -24.96
CA PHE A 669 -9.36 9.70 -25.92
C PHE A 669 -10.00 10.16 -27.24
N ASP A 670 -9.40 9.72 -28.34
CA ASP A 670 -9.91 9.80 -29.72
C ASP A 670 -10.19 8.37 -30.19
N LEU A 671 -11.46 7.97 -30.11
CA LEU A 671 -11.93 6.63 -30.43
C LEU A 671 -12.50 6.56 -31.84
N ASN A 672 -12.91 7.70 -32.41
CA ASN A 672 -13.51 7.78 -33.73
C ASN A 672 -12.49 8.02 -34.87
N LYS A 673 -11.23 8.35 -34.53
CA LYS A 673 -10.10 8.64 -35.44
C LYS A 673 -10.29 9.87 -36.33
N ASP A 674 -11.01 10.89 -35.86
CA ASP A 674 -11.14 12.17 -36.56
C ASP A 674 -10.00 13.15 -36.25
N PHE A 675 -9.05 12.75 -35.40
CA PHE A 675 -7.94 13.56 -34.90
C PHE A 675 -8.38 14.78 -34.08
N ALA A 676 -9.56 14.71 -33.46
CA ALA A 676 -10.07 15.65 -32.49
C ALA A 676 -10.29 14.94 -31.13
N PRO A 677 -9.23 14.79 -30.31
CA PRO A 677 -9.33 14.15 -29.00
C PRO A 677 -10.42 14.75 -28.11
N GLY A 678 -11.12 13.89 -27.37
CA GLY A 678 -12.15 14.30 -26.42
C GLY A 678 -13.53 13.70 -26.65
N ASP A 679 -13.61 12.54 -27.31
CA ASP A 679 -14.86 11.79 -27.53
C ASP A 679 -15.60 11.52 -26.21
N LEU A 680 -14.83 11.29 -25.13
CA LEU A 680 -15.35 11.00 -23.79
C LEU A 680 -15.28 12.20 -22.83
N ALA A 681 -14.90 13.40 -23.30
CA ALA A 681 -14.77 14.57 -22.44
C ALA A 681 -16.11 14.95 -21.80
N GLY A 682 -16.12 15.20 -20.49
CA GLY A 682 -17.32 15.59 -19.74
C GLY A 682 -18.33 14.47 -19.49
N VAL A 683 -17.99 13.21 -19.80
CA VAL A 683 -18.79 12.03 -19.43
C VAL A 683 -18.42 11.60 -18.00
N PRO A 684 -19.38 11.18 -17.14
CA PRO A 684 -19.09 10.64 -15.82
C PRO A 684 -18.13 9.44 -15.89
N VAL A 685 -17.13 9.40 -15.00
CA VAL A 685 -16.18 8.30 -14.90
C VAL A 685 -16.55 7.41 -13.73
N ASN A 686 -16.57 6.10 -13.95
CA ASN A 686 -16.85 5.06 -12.97
C ASN A 686 -15.70 4.06 -12.91
N PHE A 687 -15.69 3.20 -11.89
CA PHE A 687 -14.68 2.15 -11.74
C PHE A 687 -15.29 0.81 -11.36
N ILE A 688 -14.77 -0.27 -11.95
CA ILE A 688 -15.00 -1.65 -11.55
C ILE A 688 -13.65 -2.32 -11.29
N GLY A 689 -13.49 -2.88 -10.10
CA GLY A 689 -12.36 -3.73 -9.74
C GLY A 689 -12.86 -5.12 -9.35
N HIS A 690 -12.20 -6.17 -9.84
CA HIS A 690 -12.45 -7.55 -9.42
C HIS A 690 -11.19 -8.15 -8.80
N SER A 691 -11.29 -8.78 -7.61
CA SER A 691 -10.17 -9.45 -6.96
C SER A 691 -9.00 -8.48 -6.72
N LEU A 692 -7.79 -8.78 -7.21
CA LEU A 692 -6.65 -7.84 -7.19
C LEU A 692 -6.97 -6.49 -7.82
N GLY A 693 -7.84 -6.44 -8.84
CA GLY A 693 -8.32 -5.18 -9.42
C GLY A 693 -9.17 -4.37 -8.44
N GLY A 694 -9.88 -5.02 -7.52
CA GLY A 694 -10.57 -4.36 -6.41
C GLY A 694 -9.62 -3.94 -5.28
N ILE A 695 -8.51 -4.66 -5.06
CA ILE A 695 -7.47 -4.32 -4.08
C ILE A 695 -6.81 -2.99 -4.49
N SER A 696 -6.21 -2.96 -5.68
CA SER A 696 -5.63 -1.72 -6.26
C SER A 696 -6.72 -0.66 -6.46
N GLY A 697 -7.93 -1.10 -6.84
CA GLY A 697 -9.08 -0.25 -7.08
C GLY A 697 -9.62 0.50 -5.86
N THR A 698 -9.59 -0.12 -4.68
CA THR A 698 -10.00 0.52 -3.41
C THR A 698 -9.07 1.70 -3.11
N VAL A 699 -7.76 1.50 -3.26
CA VAL A 699 -6.75 2.54 -3.05
C VAL A 699 -6.90 3.66 -4.09
N PHE A 700 -6.97 3.30 -5.37
CA PHE A 700 -7.20 4.24 -6.48
C PHE A 700 -8.46 5.08 -6.26
N ALA A 701 -9.60 4.44 -5.96
CA ALA A 701 -10.86 5.12 -5.79
C ALA A 701 -10.85 6.04 -4.56
N SER A 702 -10.23 5.61 -3.46
CA SER A 702 -10.07 6.46 -2.26
C SER A 702 -9.31 7.74 -2.59
N LEU A 703 -8.24 7.66 -3.40
CA LEU A 703 -7.43 8.82 -3.78
C LEU A 703 -8.17 9.72 -4.79
N ALA A 704 -8.81 9.12 -5.79
CA ALA A 704 -9.54 9.85 -6.83
C ALA A 704 -10.75 10.62 -6.27
N ASN A 705 -11.40 10.07 -5.23
CA ASN A 705 -12.57 10.65 -4.57
C ASN A 705 -12.23 11.48 -3.33
N ASP A 706 -10.97 11.51 -2.88
CA ASP A 706 -10.57 12.41 -1.80
C ASP A 706 -10.75 13.87 -2.24
N ALA A 707 -11.66 14.58 -1.57
CA ALA A 707 -12.03 15.94 -1.94
C ALA A 707 -10.86 16.93 -1.79
N THR A 708 -9.95 16.72 -0.83
CA THR A 708 -8.81 17.61 -0.57
C THR A 708 -7.71 17.38 -1.62
N LEU A 709 -7.36 16.13 -1.91
CA LEU A 709 -6.36 15.80 -2.94
C LEU A 709 -6.85 16.23 -4.33
N ASN A 710 -8.12 15.94 -4.66
CA ASN A 710 -8.70 16.31 -5.95
C ASN A 710 -8.80 17.84 -6.13
N ALA A 711 -9.21 18.57 -5.09
CA ALA A 711 -9.19 20.04 -5.12
C ALA A 711 -7.78 20.60 -5.27
N THR A 712 -6.79 20.00 -4.61
CA THR A 712 -5.38 20.40 -4.72
C THR A 712 -4.85 20.18 -6.13
N LEU A 713 -5.07 19.00 -6.71
CA LEU A 713 -4.65 18.66 -8.07
C LEU A 713 -5.28 19.58 -9.11
N ASN A 714 -6.58 19.85 -9.02
CA ASN A 714 -7.24 20.78 -9.95
C ASN A 714 -6.76 22.23 -9.78
N GLY A 715 -6.39 22.62 -8.55
CA GLY A 715 -5.68 23.88 -8.30
C GLY A 715 -4.35 23.94 -9.03
N THR A 716 -3.58 22.86 -9.03
CA THR A 716 -2.33 22.73 -9.78
C THR A 716 -2.56 22.84 -11.29
N TYR A 717 -3.56 22.15 -11.85
CA TYR A 717 -3.91 22.26 -13.27
C TYR A 717 -4.22 23.70 -13.68
N ALA A 718 -4.99 24.41 -12.87
CA ALA A 718 -5.34 25.81 -13.12
C ALA A 718 -4.10 26.72 -13.09
N GLN A 719 -3.15 26.48 -12.18
CA GLN A 719 -1.92 27.27 -12.04
C GLN A 719 -0.91 27.01 -13.16
N ALA A 720 -0.82 25.76 -13.65
CA ALA A 720 0.09 25.38 -14.73
C ALA A 720 -0.24 26.06 -16.09
N GLY A 721 -1.49 26.50 -16.28
CA GLY A 721 -1.93 27.13 -17.53
C GLY A 721 -2.21 26.13 -18.64
N VAL A 722 -2.36 26.60 -19.88
CA VAL A 722 -2.73 25.76 -21.04
C VAL A 722 -1.55 24.85 -21.43
N PRO A 723 -1.77 23.54 -21.68
CA PRO A 723 -3.08 22.89 -21.85
C PRO A 723 -3.73 22.35 -20.58
N LEU A 724 -2.99 22.19 -19.46
CA LEU A 724 -3.52 21.53 -18.25
C LEU A 724 -4.74 22.23 -17.65
N SER A 725 -4.78 23.56 -17.67
CA SER A 725 -5.94 24.34 -17.21
C SER A 725 -7.24 24.10 -17.98
N ASN A 726 -7.21 23.39 -19.11
CA ASN A 726 -8.41 22.98 -19.84
C ASN A 726 -9.04 21.70 -19.27
N PHE A 727 -8.34 20.99 -18.39
CA PHE A 727 -8.73 19.71 -17.86
C PHE A 727 -9.16 19.82 -16.40
N THR A 728 -9.91 18.82 -15.95
CA THR A 728 -10.24 18.61 -14.54
C THR A 728 -10.05 17.13 -14.29
N PHE A 729 -9.39 16.77 -13.19
CA PHE A 729 -9.27 15.36 -12.82
C PHE A 729 -10.65 14.82 -12.44
N PRO A 730 -11.10 13.68 -13.01
CA PRO A 730 -12.43 13.18 -12.75
C PRO A 730 -12.55 12.57 -11.34
N THR A 731 -13.53 13.03 -10.57
CA THR A 731 -14.04 12.28 -9.42
C THR A 731 -14.87 11.09 -9.94
N LEU A 732 -14.71 9.92 -9.33
CA LEU A 732 -15.46 8.73 -9.71
C LEU A 732 -16.91 8.83 -9.24
N ASN A 733 -17.84 8.69 -10.19
CA ASN A 733 -19.27 8.76 -9.95
C ASN A 733 -19.83 7.45 -9.35
N SER A 734 -19.24 6.30 -9.67
CA SER A 734 -19.60 5.01 -9.09
C SER A 734 -18.36 4.14 -8.96
N VAL A 735 -18.30 3.38 -7.87
CA VAL A 735 -17.22 2.43 -7.59
C VAL A 735 -17.85 1.06 -7.32
N VAL A 736 -17.41 0.05 -8.05
CA VAL A 736 -17.87 -1.34 -7.89
C VAL A 736 -16.68 -2.23 -7.58
N LEU A 737 -16.72 -2.93 -6.45
CA LEU A 737 -15.66 -3.78 -5.95
C LEU A 737 -16.18 -5.21 -5.80
N HIS A 738 -15.78 -6.10 -6.69
CA HIS A 738 -16.17 -7.51 -6.65
C HIS A 738 -15.09 -8.36 -5.97
N ASN A 739 -15.48 -9.14 -4.96
CA ASN A 739 -14.68 -10.20 -4.31
C ASN A 739 -13.26 -9.72 -3.96
N THR A 740 -13.18 -8.68 -3.14
CA THR A 740 -11.92 -7.97 -2.83
C THR A 740 -11.64 -7.99 -1.32
N SER A 741 -10.43 -7.64 -0.88
CA SER A 741 -9.98 -7.81 0.51
C SER A 741 -9.12 -6.65 0.99
N GLY A 742 -9.10 -6.43 2.30
CA GLY A 742 -8.04 -5.73 3.03
C GLY A 742 -6.85 -6.64 3.38
N GLN A 743 -5.74 -6.06 3.83
CA GLN A 743 -4.60 -6.73 4.47
C GLN A 743 -3.98 -7.83 3.59
N VAL A 744 -3.39 -7.42 2.47
CA VAL A 744 -2.95 -8.28 1.36
C VAL A 744 -1.98 -9.38 1.81
N THR A 745 -1.11 -9.10 2.80
CA THR A 745 -0.17 -10.12 3.26
C THR A 745 -0.88 -11.28 3.95
N ARG A 746 -1.88 -11.00 4.80
CA ARG A 746 -2.67 -12.04 5.48
C ARG A 746 -3.73 -12.65 4.56
N LEU A 747 -4.16 -11.95 3.51
CA LEU A 747 -4.90 -12.55 2.39
C LEU A 747 -4.09 -13.67 1.73
N ILE A 748 -2.80 -13.43 1.44
CA ILE A 748 -1.93 -14.45 0.84
C ILE A 748 -1.81 -15.69 1.74
N GLU A 749 -1.72 -15.48 3.05
CA GLU A 749 -1.69 -16.57 4.03
C GLU A 749 -3.03 -17.33 4.09
N ASN A 750 -4.15 -16.62 4.02
CA ASN A 750 -5.49 -17.17 4.26
C ASN A 750 -6.27 -17.53 3.00
N SER A 751 -5.69 -17.41 1.81
CA SER A 751 -6.32 -17.83 0.54
C SER A 751 -6.10 -19.32 0.29
N PRO A 752 -7.13 -20.20 0.30
CA PRO A 752 -6.96 -21.60 -0.07
C PRO A 752 -6.38 -21.80 -1.48
N ALA A 753 -6.68 -20.91 -2.42
CA ALA A 753 -6.20 -21.00 -3.80
C ALA A 753 -4.71 -20.63 -3.98
N PHE A 754 -4.20 -19.67 -3.20
CA PHE A 754 -2.85 -19.12 -3.38
C PHE A 754 -1.84 -19.49 -2.30
N SER A 755 -2.29 -19.69 -1.06
CA SER A 755 -1.41 -19.89 0.11
C SER A 755 -0.40 -21.02 -0.09
N GLY A 756 -0.81 -22.16 -0.66
CA GLY A 756 0.07 -23.32 -0.84
C GLY A 756 1.32 -23.04 -1.69
N GLN A 757 1.22 -22.18 -2.70
CA GLN A 757 2.35 -21.81 -3.56
C GLN A 757 3.35 -20.92 -2.82
N VAL A 758 2.85 -19.90 -2.11
CA VAL A 758 3.69 -18.91 -1.42
C VAL A 758 4.26 -19.50 -0.12
N LEU A 759 3.41 -20.07 0.74
CA LEU A 759 3.81 -20.62 2.04
C LEU A 759 4.70 -21.86 1.89
N GLY A 760 4.48 -22.69 0.87
CA GLY A 760 5.36 -23.82 0.57
C GLY A 760 6.78 -23.37 0.21
N GLY A 761 6.92 -22.28 -0.54
CA GLY A 761 8.21 -21.65 -0.84
C GLY A 761 8.92 -21.12 0.41
N LEU A 762 8.18 -20.40 1.26
CA LEU A 762 8.68 -19.87 2.54
C LEU A 762 9.10 -20.97 3.52
N ALA A 763 8.30 -22.04 3.64
CA ALA A 763 8.61 -23.17 4.52
C ALA A 763 9.90 -23.89 4.10
N ASN A 764 10.14 -24.07 2.79
CA ASN A 764 11.40 -24.61 2.27
C ASN A 764 12.62 -23.74 2.62
N ALA A 765 12.38 -22.45 2.88
CA ALA A 765 13.40 -21.48 3.24
C ALA A 765 13.50 -21.26 4.78
N GLY A 766 12.79 -22.08 5.58
CA GLY A 766 12.84 -22.06 7.05
C GLY A 766 11.70 -21.27 7.72
N VAL A 767 10.89 -20.54 6.96
CA VAL A 767 9.81 -19.69 7.47
C VAL A 767 8.50 -20.46 7.48
N THR A 768 8.14 -21.02 8.64
CA THR A 768 6.99 -21.93 8.79
C THR A 768 5.92 -21.34 9.70
N GLN A 769 4.64 -21.44 9.32
CA GLN A 769 3.53 -21.01 10.17
C GLN A 769 3.60 -21.61 11.59
N GLY A 770 3.19 -20.81 12.59
CA GLY A 770 3.25 -21.19 14.00
C GLY A 770 4.62 -20.97 14.65
N THR A 771 5.59 -20.38 13.95
CA THR A 771 6.87 -19.92 14.54
C THR A 771 6.89 -18.41 14.72
N SER A 772 7.74 -17.91 15.62
CA SER A 772 7.97 -16.47 15.77
C SER A 772 8.57 -15.82 14.53
N ASP A 773 9.34 -16.59 13.76
CA ASP A 773 10.03 -16.10 12.57
C ASP A 773 9.03 -15.82 11.46
N PHE A 774 8.04 -16.70 11.30
CA PHE A 774 6.92 -16.48 10.38
C PHE A 774 6.11 -15.24 10.74
N GLU A 775 5.74 -15.08 12.01
CA GLU A 775 4.97 -13.91 12.45
C GLU A 775 5.76 -12.61 12.31
N SER A 776 7.07 -12.64 12.54
CA SER A 776 7.94 -11.47 12.35
C SER A 776 8.11 -11.15 10.86
N PHE A 777 8.29 -12.16 10.01
CA PHE A 777 8.37 -12.01 8.56
C PHE A 777 7.10 -11.37 8.00
N PHE A 778 5.91 -11.87 8.36
CA PHE A 778 4.63 -11.31 7.90
C PHE A 778 4.35 -9.92 8.48
N TYR A 779 4.83 -9.62 9.69
CA TYR A 779 4.72 -8.27 10.24
C TYR A 779 5.59 -7.26 9.47
N VAL A 780 6.83 -7.62 9.13
CA VAL A 780 7.71 -6.79 8.27
C VAL A 780 7.09 -6.64 6.88
N PHE A 781 6.58 -7.74 6.30
CA PHE A 781 5.94 -7.70 4.99
C PHE A 781 4.71 -6.79 4.97
N GLN A 782 3.87 -6.84 6.01
CA GLN A 782 2.73 -5.93 6.12
C GLN A 782 3.18 -4.47 6.31
N SER A 783 4.23 -4.24 7.10
CA SER A 783 4.78 -2.90 7.32
C SER A 783 5.24 -2.24 6.02
N ILE A 784 5.83 -3.01 5.10
CA ILE A 784 6.19 -2.56 3.74
C ILE A 784 4.93 -2.40 2.87
N SER A 785 4.00 -3.35 2.93
CA SER A 785 2.84 -3.40 2.03
C SER A 785 1.78 -2.34 2.34
N ASP A 786 1.71 -1.83 3.58
CA ASP A 786 0.71 -0.87 4.05
C ASP A 786 0.54 0.34 3.12
N ALA A 787 1.62 0.77 2.47
CA ALA A 787 1.63 1.91 1.57
C ALA A 787 0.72 1.78 0.34
N GLY A 788 0.37 0.55 -0.05
CA GLY A 788 -0.53 0.23 -1.16
C GLY A 788 -1.63 -0.76 -0.76
N ASP A 789 -1.82 -1.01 0.54
CA ASP A 789 -2.78 -1.98 1.05
C ASP A 789 -4.15 -1.31 1.25
N PRO A 790 -5.24 -1.82 0.64
CA PRO A 790 -6.58 -1.26 0.76
C PRO A 790 -7.09 -1.12 2.20
N VAL A 791 -6.56 -1.89 3.16
CA VAL A 791 -6.94 -1.77 4.59
C VAL A 791 -6.77 -0.34 5.11
N ASN A 792 -5.75 0.39 4.65
CA ASN A 792 -5.46 1.76 5.09
C ASN A 792 -6.29 2.82 4.34
N PHE A 793 -6.96 2.45 3.25
CA PHE A 793 -7.73 3.37 2.40
C PHE A 793 -9.25 3.15 2.47
N ALA A 794 -9.70 2.00 2.99
CA ALA A 794 -11.11 1.62 3.04
C ALA A 794 -12.00 2.65 3.76
N LYS A 795 -11.62 3.11 4.95
CA LYS A 795 -12.38 4.16 5.66
C LYS A 795 -12.46 5.46 4.86
N GLY A 796 -11.36 5.84 4.20
CA GLY A 796 -11.33 7.01 3.32
C GLY A 796 -12.26 6.88 2.12
N LEU A 797 -12.32 5.69 1.51
CA LEU A 797 -13.24 5.40 0.41
C LEU A 797 -14.70 5.48 0.87
N GLY A 798 -15.04 4.85 2.00
CA GLY A 798 -16.39 4.88 2.58
C GLY A 798 -16.85 6.30 2.91
N ALA A 799 -15.94 7.15 3.42
CA ALA A 799 -16.23 8.56 3.73
C ALA A 799 -16.42 9.44 2.48
N SER A 800 -15.77 9.09 1.37
CA SER A 800 -15.72 9.93 0.15
C SER A 800 -16.66 9.47 -0.97
N THR A 801 -17.18 8.25 -0.92
CA THR A 801 -17.92 7.64 -2.05
C THR A 801 -19.30 7.16 -1.62
N SER A 802 -20.33 7.89 -2.05
CA SER A 802 -21.73 7.53 -1.76
C SER A 802 -22.31 6.48 -2.70
N ASN A 803 -21.81 6.36 -3.93
CA ASN A 803 -22.30 5.37 -4.90
C ASN A 803 -21.33 4.18 -5.01
N LEU A 804 -21.32 3.35 -3.98
CA LEU A 804 -20.44 2.19 -3.83
C LEU A 804 -21.22 0.87 -3.85
N LEU A 805 -20.80 -0.08 -4.68
CA LEU A 805 -21.27 -1.46 -4.66
C LEU A 805 -20.10 -2.37 -4.31
N VAL A 806 -20.19 -3.13 -3.22
CA VAL A 806 -19.21 -4.15 -2.87
C VAL A 806 -19.88 -5.51 -2.91
N THR A 807 -19.23 -6.52 -3.47
CA THR A 807 -19.81 -7.86 -3.50
C THR A 807 -18.89 -8.89 -2.92
N GLU A 808 -19.51 -9.90 -2.32
CA GLU A 808 -18.88 -11.10 -1.83
C GLU A 808 -19.51 -12.33 -2.48
N VAL A 809 -18.72 -13.36 -2.76
CA VAL A 809 -19.22 -14.73 -2.94
C VAL A 809 -18.99 -15.50 -1.65
N VAL A 810 -20.08 -15.98 -1.04
CA VAL A 810 -19.99 -16.75 0.22
C VAL A 810 -19.30 -18.09 -0.04
N GLY A 811 -18.23 -18.38 0.71
CA GLY A 811 -17.40 -19.58 0.53
C GLY A 811 -16.30 -19.43 -0.53
N ASP A 812 -15.96 -18.21 -0.95
CA ASP A 812 -14.88 -17.95 -1.90
C ASP A 812 -13.52 -18.48 -1.38
N THR A 813 -12.84 -19.27 -2.21
CA THR A 813 -11.56 -19.90 -1.89
C THR A 813 -10.35 -19.09 -2.38
N THR A 814 -10.58 -18.00 -3.09
CA THR A 814 -9.54 -17.15 -3.68
C THR A 814 -9.33 -15.94 -2.79
N VAL A 815 -10.40 -15.21 -2.51
CA VAL A 815 -10.44 -14.16 -1.50
C VAL A 815 -11.32 -14.67 -0.36
N PRO A 816 -10.78 -14.89 0.84
CA PRO A 816 -11.58 -15.36 1.96
C PRO A 816 -12.60 -14.28 2.34
N ASN A 817 -13.79 -14.71 2.74
CA ASN A 817 -14.82 -13.80 3.26
C ASN A 817 -14.31 -13.08 4.51
N GLU A 818 -13.66 -13.83 5.39
CA GLU A 818 -12.96 -13.34 6.57
C GLU A 818 -11.84 -14.31 6.98
N ALA A 819 -10.88 -13.84 7.78
CA ALA A 819 -9.86 -14.67 8.41
C ALA A 819 -9.76 -14.42 9.94
N ASN A 820 -10.81 -13.85 10.53
CA ASN A 820 -10.91 -13.57 11.95
C ASN A 820 -11.27 -14.83 12.76
N VAL A 821 -12.45 -15.40 12.48
CA VAL A 821 -13.03 -16.52 13.23
C VAL A 821 -12.82 -17.84 12.50
N ASN A 822 -12.63 -17.83 11.18
CA ASN A 822 -12.25 -18.99 10.38
C ASN A 822 -10.93 -18.79 9.61
N PRO A 823 -9.79 -18.49 10.27
CA PRO A 823 -8.50 -18.43 9.60
C PRO A 823 -8.14 -19.78 8.95
N LEU A 824 -7.37 -19.72 7.86
CA LEU A 824 -6.87 -20.92 7.17
C LEU A 824 -5.83 -21.64 8.03
N SER A 825 -6.27 -22.63 8.80
CA SER A 825 -5.41 -23.38 9.73
C SER A 825 -4.09 -23.83 9.08
N PRO A 826 -2.94 -23.60 9.74
CA PRO A 826 -2.77 -23.17 11.14
C PRO A 826 -2.57 -21.66 11.33
N ALA A 827 -2.98 -20.81 10.39
CA ALA A 827 -2.87 -19.36 10.52
C ALA A 827 -3.55 -18.84 11.79
N PHE A 828 -2.98 -17.80 12.38
CA PHE A 828 -3.65 -17.06 13.46
C PHE A 828 -4.73 -16.14 12.90
N SER A 829 -5.68 -15.78 13.76
CA SER A 829 -6.76 -14.84 13.44
C SER A 829 -6.22 -13.53 12.83
N ALA A 830 -6.83 -13.05 11.75
CA ALA A 830 -6.48 -11.83 11.04
C ALA A 830 -7.77 -11.01 10.78
N PRO A 831 -8.21 -10.19 11.75
CA PRO A 831 -9.52 -9.55 11.71
C PRO A 831 -9.68 -8.50 10.62
N LEU A 832 -8.59 -7.99 10.05
CA LEU A 832 -8.58 -7.00 8.97
C LEU A 832 -8.50 -7.62 7.57
N THR A 833 -8.47 -8.95 7.46
CA THR A 833 -8.34 -9.69 6.20
C THR A 833 -9.66 -10.28 5.73
N GLY A 834 -9.97 -10.07 4.46
CA GLY A 834 -11.14 -10.63 3.78
C GLY A 834 -12.08 -9.55 3.23
N THR A 835 -13.14 -10.01 2.57
CA THR A 835 -14.17 -9.13 2.01
C THR A 835 -15.05 -8.49 3.09
N GLU A 836 -15.46 -9.22 4.12
CA GLU A 836 -16.31 -8.69 5.19
C GLU A 836 -15.58 -7.64 6.04
N PRO A 837 -14.32 -7.83 6.48
CA PRO A 837 -13.58 -6.77 7.16
C PRO A 837 -13.39 -5.51 6.31
N LEU A 838 -13.18 -5.66 4.99
CA LEU A 838 -13.11 -4.50 4.11
C LEU A 838 -14.45 -3.75 4.05
N MET A 839 -15.57 -4.48 3.92
CA MET A 839 -16.92 -3.89 3.98
C MET A 839 -17.17 -3.18 5.31
N ALA A 840 -16.71 -3.74 6.43
CA ALA A 840 -16.85 -3.13 7.75
C ALA A 840 -16.03 -1.84 7.88
N LEU A 841 -14.80 -1.79 7.33
CA LEU A 841 -14.03 -0.56 7.27
C LEU A 841 -14.68 0.52 6.39
N LEU A 842 -15.31 0.12 5.28
CA LEU A 842 -16.07 1.03 4.42
C LEU A 842 -17.30 1.58 5.15
N ASP A 843 -18.03 0.73 5.89
CA ASP A 843 -19.17 1.12 6.72
C ASP A 843 -18.75 2.11 7.82
N LEU A 844 -17.67 1.84 8.55
CA LEU A 844 -17.08 2.77 9.52
C LEU A 844 -16.70 4.11 8.87
N GLY A 845 -16.18 4.09 7.65
CA GLY A 845 -15.89 5.29 6.86
C GLY A 845 -17.14 6.10 6.51
N ALA A 846 -18.24 5.42 6.20
CA ALA A 846 -19.53 6.03 5.91
C ALA A 846 -20.24 6.60 7.16
N GLY A 847 -19.71 6.33 8.37
CA GLY A 847 -20.26 6.76 9.65
C GLY A 847 -20.98 5.66 10.43
N GLY A 848 -20.95 4.43 9.92
CA GLY A 848 -21.50 3.24 10.57
C GLY A 848 -20.69 2.78 11.77
N THR A 849 -21.22 1.77 12.44
CA THR A 849 -20.62 1.19 13.66
C THR A 849 -20.69 -0.34 13.68
N ASN A 850 -21.60 -0.93 12.91
CA ASN A 850 -21.81 -2.36 12.83
C ASN A 850 -22.32 -2.71 11.43
N LEU A 851 -21.51 -3.43 10.66
CA LEU A 851 -21.85 -3.81 9.29
C LEU A 851 -23.15 -4.62 9.23
N ALA A 852 -23.41 -5.47 10.21
CA ALA A 852 -24.55 -6.40 10.20
C ALA A 852 -25.90 -5.71 10.42
N ASP A 853 -25.94 -4.44 10.84
CA ASP A 853 -27.20 -3.70 10.99
C ASP A 853 -27.74 -3.13 9.66
N GLY A 854 -26.87 -3.03 8.65
CA GLY A 854 -27.18 -2.53 7.32
C GLY A 854 -27.63 -1.06 7.28
N ALA A 855 -27.24 -0.24 8.26
CA ALA A 855 -27.72 1.13 8.41
C ALA A 855 -27.00 2.13 7.49
N ASP A 856 -25.67 2.03 7.38
CA ASP A 856 -24.83 2.97 6.61
C ASP A 856 -24.33 2.35 5.31
N LEU A 857 -23.85 1.10 5.36
CA LEU A 857 -23.69 0.23 4.19
C LEU A 857 -24.88 -0.73 4.09
N ASN A 858 -25.79 -0.50 3.13
CA ASN A 858 -26.97 -1.36 2.95
C ASN A 858 -26.56 -2.81 2.63
N LEU A 859 -27.37 -3.79 3.02
CA LEU A 859 -27.10 -5.20 2.76
C LEU A 859 -28.15 -5.80 1.82
N LEU A 860 -27.70 -6.67 0.91
CA LEU A 860 -28.55 -7.56 0.13
C LEU A 860 -28.05 -9.01 0.27
N GLN A 861 -28.88 -9.88 0.84
CA GLN A 861 -28.51 -11.24 1.24
C GLN A 861 -29.61 -12.25 0.85
N GLY A 862 -29.39 -13.54 1.14
CA GLY A 862 -30.28 -14.64 0.74
C GLY A 862 -31.74 -14.52 1.18
N GLU A 863 -32.03 -13.71 2.21
CA GLU A 863 -33.38 -13.39 2.66
C GLU A 863 -34.06 -12.27 1.86
N ASP A 864 -33.31 -11.48 1.11
CA ASP A 864 -33.78 -10.41 0.25
C ASP A 864 -34.22 -10.94 -1.11
N ILE A 865 -35.37 -11.61 -1.13
CA ILE A 865 -35.91 -12.23 -2.35
C ILE A 865 -36.61 -11.23 -3.29
N SER A 866 -36.83 -9.99 -2.84
CA SER A 866 -37.48 -8.94 -3.65
C SER A 866 -37.16 -7.53 -3.14
N GLY A 867 -37.09 -6.55 -4.03
CA GLY A 867 -36.82 -5.15 -3.68
C GLY A 867 -35.50 -4.66 -4.26
N SER A 868 -35.04 -3.51 -3.76
CA SER A 868 -33.75 -2.92 -4.12
C SER A 868 -33.21 -2.07 -2.98
N ALA A 869 -31.88 -1.99 -2.89
CA ALA A 869 -31.16 -1.15 -1.94
C ALA A 869 -30.51 0.04 -2.67
N THR A 870 -30.45 1.19 -2.02
CA THR A 870 -29.65 2.32 -2.49
C THR A 870 -28.17 2.03 -2.24
N THR A 871 -27.29 2.57 -3.06
CA THR A 871 -25.86 2.62 -2.73
C THR A 871 -25.61 3.64 -1.60
N PRO A 872 -24.61 3.44 -0.73
CA PRO A 872 -23.66 2.34 -0.77
C PRO A 872 -24.31 1.02 -0.31
N VAL A 873 -23.93 -0.10 -0.93
CA VAL A 873 -24.51 -1.43 -0.67
C VAL A 873 -23.47 -2.55 -0.78
N ALA A 874 -23.56 -3.53 0.13
CA ALA A 874 -22.89 -4.81 0.08
C ALA A 874 -23.85 -5.91 -0.37
N VAL A 875 -23.42 -6.77 -1.30
CA VAL A 875 -24.21 -7.89 -1.83
C VAL A 875 -23.49 -9.20 -1.64
N PHE A 876 -24.21 -10.19 -1.09
CA PHE A 876 -23.70 -11.53 -0.82
C PHE A 876 -24.28 -12.52 -1.81
N PHE A 877 -23.43 -13.15 -2.61
CA PHE A 877 -23.82 -14.17 -3.58
C PHE A 877 -23.67 -15.56 -3.01
N ASP A 878 -24.60 -16.45 -3.33
CA ASP A 878 -24.56 -17.85 -2.91
C ASP A 878 -23.41 -18.59 -3.61
N GLY A 879 -22.38 -18.99 -2.85
CA GLY A 879 -21.29 -19.83 -3.32
C GLY A 879 -21.28 -21.24 -2.74
N SER A 880 -22.44 -21.72 -2.27
CA SER A 880 -22.58 -23.06 -1.67
C SER A 880 -22.22 -24.22 -2.62
N ASP A 881 -22.34 -24.04 -3.93
CA ASP A 881 -21.83 -24.97 -4.95
C ASP A 881 -21.05 -24.22 -6.03
N PRO A 882 -19.70 -24.18 -5.96
CA PRO A 882 -18.90 -23.41 -6.91
C PRO A 882 -18.98 -23.90 -8.37
N CYS A 883 -19.64 -25.04 -8.62
CA CYS A 883 -19.88 -25.57 -9.96
C CYS A 883 -21.18 -25.07 -10.61
N SER A 884 -22.15 -24.58 -9.82
CA SER A 884 -23.48 -24.19 -10.33
C SER A 884 -24.04 -22.88 -9.74
N THR A 885 -23.59 -22.46 -8.56
CA THR A 885 -23.87 -21.15 -7.96
C THR A 885 -22.68 -20.20 -8.18
N ALA A 886 -22.67 -19.02 -7.55
CA ALA A 886 -21.56 -18.08 -7.72
C ALA A 886 -20.22 -18.66 -7.25
N ASN A 887 -19.14 -18.25 -7.90
CA ASN A 887 -17.75 -18.52 -7.51
C ASN A 887 -16.89 -17.28 -7.83
N HIS A 888 -15.63 -17.28 -7.42
CA HIS A 888 -14.73 -16.14 -7.62
C HIS A 888 -14.72 -15.61 -9.06
N GLY A 889 -14.66 -16.48 -10.06
CA GLY A 889 -14.59 -16.10 -11.48
C GLY A 889 -15.92 -15.67 -12.11
N THR A 890 -17.03 -15.74 -11.37
CA THR A 890 -18.38 -15.63 -11.94
C THR A 890 -18.64 -14.30 -12.64
N PHE A 891 -18.18 -13.17 -12.08
CA PHE A 891 -18.43 -11.85 -12.66
C PHE A 891 -17.77 -11.65 -14.03
N VAL A 892 -16.67 -12.37 -14.31
CA VAL A 892 -15.91 -12.20 -15.56
C VAL A 892 -16.21 -13.30 -16.59
N ALA A 893 -16.66 -14.46 -16.13
CA ALA A 893 -17.03 -15.57 -17.00
C ALA A 893 -18.25 -16.33 -16.45
N PRO A 894 -19.38 -16.39 -17.19
CA PRO A 894 -20.55 -17.17 -16.78
C PRO A 894 -20.34 -18.69 -16.85
N GLN A 895 -19.28 -19.12 -17.55
CA GLN A 895 -18.83 -20.52 -17.63
C GLN A 895 -17.31 -20.53 -17.72
N ALA A 896 -16.65 -21.35 -16.89
CA ALA A 896 -15.19 -21.44 -16.86
C ALA A 896 -14.73 -22.89 -16.66
N PRO A 897 -13.59 -23.31 -17.24
CA PRO A 897 -13.01 -24.62 -16.97
C PRO A 897 -12.77 -24.84 -15.48
N ASN A 898 -13.20 -25.99 -14.96
CA ASN A 898 -12.96 -26.43 -13.59
C ASN A 898 -13.04 -27.98 -13.54
N ASP A 899 -11.89 -28.63 -13.41
CA ASP A 899 -11.79 -30.09 -13.42
C ASP A 899 -12.50 -30.77 -12.23
N ALA A 900 -12.76 -30.04 -11.15
CA ALA A 900 -13.53 -30.56 -10.01
C ALA A 900 -15.04 -30.60 -10.29
N CYS A 901 -15.52 -29.89 -11.32
CA CYS A 901 -16.93 -29.77 -11.63
C CYS A 901 -17.43 -30.84 -12.62
N PRO A 902 -18.71 -31.25 -12.52
CA PRO A 902 -19.32 -32.16 -13.48
C PRO A 902 -19.15 -31.67 -14.93
N GLY A 903 -18.47 -32.45 -15.76
CA GLY A 903 -18.22 -32.08 -17.16
C GLY A 903 -17.01 -31.17 -17.37
N GLY A 904 -16.23 -30.85 -16.33
CA GLY A 904 -15.00 -30.08 -16.42
C GLY A 904 -15.20 -28.57 -16.49
N PHE A 905 -16.41 -28.08 -16.20
CA PHE A 905 -16.75 -26.65 -16.23
C PHE A 905 -17.61 -26.27 -15.01
N ALA A 906 -17.35 -25.10 -14.45
CA ALA A 906 -18.29 -24.40 -13.59
C ALA A 906 -19.26 -23.59 -14.47
N VAL A 907 -20.56 -23.67 -14.22
CA VAL A 907 -21.62 -22.99 -14.99
C VAL A 907 -22.42 -22.12 -14.04
N THR A 908 -22.07 -20.84 -13.96
CA THR A 908 -22.56 -19.89 -12.95
C THR A 908 -23.38 -18.75 -13.58
N SER A 909 -24.00 -19.03 -14.72
CA SER A 909 -24.60 -18.04 -15.63
C SER A 909 -25.75 -17.24 -15.00
N ASP A 910 -26.51 -17.85 -14.08
CA ASP A 910 -27.59 -17.19 -13.35
C ASP A 910 -27.03 -16.11 -12.41
N ALA A 911 -26.02 -16.45 -11.60
CA ALA A 911 -25.32 -15.50 -10.73
C ALA A 911 -24.60 -14.39 -11.52
N PHE A 912 -23.94 -14.73 -12.63
CA PHE A 912 -23.33 -13.74 -13.53
C PHE A 912 -24.36 -12.73 -14.04
N THR A 913 -25.55 -13.18 -14.43
CA THR A 913 -26.63 -12.31 -14.91
C THR A 913 -27.08 -11.32 -13.82
N VAL A 914 -27.19 -11.79 -12.57
CA VAL A 914 -27.52 -10.96 -11.42
C VAL A 914 -26.41 -9.94 -11.14
N MET A 915 -25.15 -10.39 -11.05
CA MET A 915 -23.99 -9.51 -10.82
C MET A 915 -23.92 -8.39 -11.87
N VAL A 916 -24.00 -8.71 -13.17
CA VAL A 916 -23.95 -7.70 -14.24
C VAL A 916 -25.14 -6.73 -14.14
N THR A 917 -26.33 -7.22 -13.81
CA THR A 917 -27.52 -6.36 -13.66
C THR A 917 -27.37 -5.40 -12.50
N GLN A 918 -26.88 -5.87 -11.35
CA GLN A 918 -26.64 -5.05 -10.16
C GLN A 918 -25.54 -4.01 -10.43
N THR A 919 -24.44 -4.42 -11.07
CA THR A 919 -23.37 -3.52 -11.51
C THR A 919 -23.90 -2.46 -12.47
N ALA A 920 -24.69 -2.83 -13.48
CA ALA A 920 -25.31 -1.89 -14.41
C ALA A 920 -26.21 -0.84 -13.70
N GLN A 921 -26.96 -1.26 -12.69
CA GLN A 921 -27.78 -0.35 -11.88
C GLN A 921 -26.93 0.61 -11.06
N ALA A 922 -25.89 0.13 -10.36
CA ALA A 922 -24.98 0.96 -9.58
C ALA A 922 -24.27 2.02 -10.45
N LEU A 923 -23.74 1.62 -11.61
CA LEU A 923 -23.10 2.54 -12.56
C LEU A 923 -24.06 3.62 -13.10
N SER A 924 -25.35 3.29 -13.20
CA SER A 924 -26.39 4.22 -13.63
C SER A 924 -26.93 5.10 -12.50
N GLY A 925 -26.40 4.98 -11.28
CA GLY A 925 -26.89 5.67 -10.08
C GLY A 925 -28.28 5.20 -9.63
N GLY A 926 -28.72 4.02 -10.07
CA GLY A 926 -29.97 3.39 -9.69
C GLY A 926 -29.86 2.55 -8.43
N ASN A 927 -30.99 2.11 -7.89
CA ASN A 927 -31.01 1.17 -6.77
C ASN A 927 -30.60 -0.22 -7.24
N VAL A 928 -29.78 -0.90 -6.45
CA VAL A 928 -29.30 -2.26 -6.70
C VAL A 928 -30.41 -3.26 -6.34
N PRO A 929 -30.91 -4.07 -7.30
CA PRO A 929 -31.99 -5.02 -7.04
C PRO A 929 -31.48 -6.27 -6.31
N ALA A 930 -32.29 -6.80 -5.38
CA ALA A 930 -31.93 -8.01 -4.65
C ALA A 930 -31.92 -9.26 -5.54
N SER A 931 -33.01 -9.50 -6.28
CA SER A 931 -33.08 -10.54 -7.31
C SER A 931 -33.72 -9.97 -8.58
N PRO A 932 -32.94 -9.62 -9.62
CA PRO A 932 -33.51 -9.33 -10.92
C PRO A 932 -34.10 -10.62 -11.50
N ASN A 933 -35.40 -10.60 -11.82
CA ASN A 933 -36.15 -11.67 -12.49
C ASN A 933 -36.45 -12.95 -11.67
N ASN A 934 -36.49 -12.90 -10.34
CA ASN A 934 -36.74 -14.05 -9.45
C ASN A 934 -35.68 -15.18 -9.56
N ILE A 935 -34.43 -14.83 -9.88
CA ILE A 935 -33.29 -15.75 -9.87
C ILE A 935 -32.74 -15.77 -8.44
N ASP A 936 -32.76 -16.94 -7.80
CA ASP A 936 -32.19 -17.14 -6.47
C ASP A 936 -30.67 -17.26 -6.59
N ALA A 937 -29.94 -16.18 -6.28
CA ALA A 937 -28.50 -16.08 -6.44
C ALA A 937 -27.79 -15.46 -5.23
N LEU A 938 -28.56 -15.00 -4.24
CA LEU A 938 -28.00 -14.37 -3.05
C LEU A 938 -27.77 -15.40 -1.94
N GLY A 939 -26.67 -15.23 -1.22
CA GLY A 939 -26.29 -16.05 -0.08
C GLY A 939 -26.40 -15.28 1.23
N THR A 940 -26.25 -15.98 2.35
CA THR A 940 -26.13 -15.37 3.67
C THR A 940 -24.77 -15.68 4.23
N SER A 941 -24.02 -14.66 4.61
CA SER A 941 -22.75 -14.85 5.32
C SER A 941 -23.02 -15.38 6.75
N PRO A 942 -22.33 -16.44 7.18
CA PRO A 942 -22.42 -16.93 8.55
C PRO A 942 -21.56 -16.11 9.54
N THR A 943 -20.68 -15.24 9.07
CA THR A 943 -19.64 -14.56 9.86
C THR A 943 -19.74 -13.05 9.87
N LEU A 944 -20.70 -12.47 9.16
CA LEU A 944 -20.84 -11.03 8.99
C LEU A 944 -20.80 -10.24 10.31
N ALA A 945 -21.44 -10.75 11.36
CA ALA A 945 -21.47 -10.09 12.67
C ALA A 945 -20.10 -10.07 13.36
N ASN A 946 -19.17 -10.95 12.98
CA ASN A 946 -17.82 -11.06 13.51
C ASN A 946 -16.80 -10.18 12.78
N ALA A 947 -17.21 -9.45 11.73
CA ALA A 947 -16.33 -8.53 11.04
C ALA A 947 -15.78 -7.49 12.03
N LEU A 948 -14.44 -7.39 12.13
CA LEU A 948 -13.73 -6.54 13.10
C LEU A 948 -14.13 -6.76 14.57
N ASP A 949 -14.67 -7.92 14.94
CA ASP A 949 -15.27 -8.22 16.26
C ASP A 949 -16.41 -7.26 16.66
N GLN A 950 -17.16 -6.72 15.70
CA GLN A 950 -18.25 -5.79 16.00
C GLN A 950 -19.32 -6.40 16.94
N ASP A 951 -19.51 -7.72 16.95
CA ASP A 951 -20.39 -8.42 17.88
C ASP A 951 -19.87 -8.45 19.33
N GLU A 952 -18.55 -8.53 19.52
CA GLU A 952 -17.92 -8.47 20.84
C GLU A 952 -17.80 -7.03 21.36
N GLN A 953 -17.60 -6.05 20.47
CA GLN A 953 -17.54 -4.63 20.82
C GLN A 953 -18.90 -4.07 21.30
N ALA A 954 -20.01 -4.64 20.84
CA ALA A 954 -21.36 -4.24 21.25
C ALA A 954 -21.82 -4.88 22.58
N ALA A 955 -21.03 -5.78 23.17
CA ALA A 955 -21.34 -6.42 24.45
C ALA A 955 -21.01 -5.47 25.64
N PRO A 956 -21.94 -5.26 26.60
CA PRO A 956 -21.83 -4.25 27.64
C PRO A 956 -20.80 -4.52 28.73
#